data_AF-H0T067-F1
#
_entry.id   AF-H0T067-F1
#
_cell.length_a   1.000
_cell.length_b   1.000
_cell.length_c   1.000
_cell.angle_alpha   90.00
_cell.angle_beta   90.00
_cell.angle_gamma   90.00
#
_symmetry.space_group_name_H-M   'P 1'
#
loop_
_entity.id
_entity.type
_entity.pdbx_description
1 polymer ?
#
loop_
_entity_poly.entity_id
_entity_poly.type
_entity_poly.pdbx_seq_one_letter_code
_entity_poly.pdbx_strand_id
1 'polypeptide(L)'
;MKTEIVRELGQADILLPRLVAEGLAANDRIKLRLSALQAAVQHARDPRSDVPDLTMESRAAGLAPAALVTLIGGAHLAGQDKVVAPGLAPHLKGIESDILAMISAVAAGDAASGQHFDKRLASIRGAGHLDATPEIEIARIGRLTGVDHDGPDSLHRLVMDLHKALNRLAASHSEQVIAGAHVFGVQEGDRAPIESFMRGLGETRPLKFNHPGLDATAIRAGDRLVIQNDIGTTDAHVIVIVVTASTVTITYTDVHLARAKFFVSLFEGRALKWSGLDKHAAAGLEDESTFYLVTGSHEYGGPDDRDDLLAAIGASLVFLIDWNKARKLLRSWVAKTDAVRILEWAARQRIGHRGFLELGGNELLGAAVRSAAPTRIGFGERLDQVLGREAAISFLRACLQISTEALLAGQSSRLARDRIGADLVRHLDRVDSGLLAMVLRQIGLARDVAALVQQALAMSEPDPMAVKQLAERAGRIEQKADRIAIEARTEITRLNARPVIGDLVDRVEQAIDELEQAAFIASLTPAPMKPEIGSALQALAAVGVAATEHAAAGLAAAAEVQEGRRADSEDALAAVARLMDAEHQADASERQITARVFSGGLDVTASLAALELARAIERATDCLASFGHLLRRYTMSDLSA
;
A
#
# COMPACT_ATOMS: atom_id res chain seq x y z
N MET A 1 7.18 -22.72 13.44
CA MET A 1 7.57 -21.93 12.26
C MET A 1 8.54 -20.76 12.53
N LYS A 2 8.22 -19.65 13.23
CA LYS A 2 9.22 -18.55 13.47
C LYS A 2 10.54 -19.04 14.08
N THR A 3 10.44 -19.87 15.12
CA THR A 3 11.57 -20.50 15.81
C THR A 3 12.43 -21.38 14.89
N GLU A 4 11.81 -22.08 13.93
CA GLU A 4 12.52 -22.92 12.96
C GLU A 4 13.22 -22.06 11.91
N ILE A 5 12.55 -21.00 11.41
CA ILE A 5 13.19 -20.04 10.50
C ILE A 5 14.40 -19.38 11.16
N VAL A 6 14.29 -18.89 12.41
CA VAL A 6 15.42 -18.31 13.16
C VAL A 6 16.58 -19.31 13.32
N ARG A 7 16.28 -20.61 13.47
CA ARG A 7 17.28 -21.68 13.51
C ARG A 7 17.95 -21.90 12.16
N GLU A 8 17.18 -21.95 11.07
CA GLU A 8 17.69 -22.03 9.69
C GLU A 8 18.56 -20.82 9.32
N LEU A 9 18.27 -19.64 9.88
CA LEU A 9 19.08 -18.43 9.72
C LEU A 9 20.43 -18.47 10.48
N GLY A 10 20.68 -19.52 11.28
CA GLY A 10 21.89 -19.61 12.10
C GLY A 10 21.93 -18.62 13.28
N GLN A 11 20.77 -18.10 13.69
CA GLN A 11 20.62 -17.11 14.77
C GLN A 11 19.99 -17.74 16.01
N ALA A 12 20.42 -18.95 16.36
CA ALA A 12 19.90 -19.72 17.50
C ALA A 12 20.08 -18.99 18.85
N ASP A 13 21.00 -18.03 18.92
CA ASP A 13 21.27 -17.20 20.10
C ASP A 13 20.01 -16.44 20.57
N ILE A 14 19.18 -15.96 19.65
CA ILE A 14 17.89 -15.31 19.97
C ILE A 14 16.97 -16.23 20.77
N LEU A 15 17.07 -17.55 20.56
CA LEU A 15 16.25 -18.54 21.26
C LEU A 15 16.76 -18.85 22.66
N LEU A 16 17.96 -18.37 23.03
CA LEU A 16 18.64 -18.73 24.27
C LEU A 16 17.79 -18.49 25.52
N PRO A 17 17.11 -17.34 25.73
CA PRO A 17 16.28 -17.14 26.93
C PRO A 17 15.16 -18.17 27.05
N ARG A 18 14.50 -18.50 25.93
CA ARG A 18 13.44 -19.52 25.87
C ARG A 18 13.99 -20.92 26.13
N LEU A 19 15.15 -21.24 25.56
CA LEU A 19 15.82 -22.53 25.77
C LEU A 19 16.27 -22.69 27.22
N VAL A 20 16.81 -21.64 27.84
CA VAL A 20 17.19 -21.64 29.26
C VAL A 20 15.97 -21.85 30.15
N ALA A 21 14.84 -21.19 29.87
CA ALA A 21 13.59 -21.40 30.61
C ALA A 21 13.09 -22.85 30.49
N GLU A 22 13.11 -23.43 29.27
CA GLU A 22 12.75 -24.84 29.05
C GLU A 22 13.71 -25.80 29.75
N GLY A 23 15.01 -25.52 29.76
CA GLY A 23 16.02 -26.31 30.48
C GLY A 23 15.82 -26.27 32.00
N LEU A 24 15.44 -25.12 32.57
CA LEU A 24 15.10 -25.01 33.98
C LEU A 24 13.81 -25.77 34.31
N ALA A 25 12.80 -25.70 33.45
CA ALA A 25 11.59 -26.51 33.60
C ALA A 25 11.89 -28.02 33.50
N ALA A 26 12.80 -28.42 32.62
CA ALA A 26 13.25 -29.81 32.48
C ALA A 26 13.94 -30.33 33.75
N ASN A 27 14.74 -29.50 34.43
CA ASN A 27 15.32 -29.83 35.73
C ASN A 27 14.25 -30.15 36.79
N ASP A 28 13.19 -29.34 36.85
CA ASP A 28 12.10 -29.54 37.81
C ASP A 28 11.30 -30.81 37.49
N ARG A 29 11.09 -31.10 36.20
CA ARG A 29 10.54 -32.40 35.75
C ARG A 29 11.42 -33.58 36.17
N ILE A 30 12.74 -33.49 35.99
CA ILE A 30 13.68 -34.55 36.41
C ILE A 30 13.60 -34.80 37.92
N LYS A 31 13.65 -33.75 38.75
CA LYS A 31 13.53 -33.89 40.21
C LYS A 31 12.25 -34.61 40.61
N LEU A 32 11.13 -34.24 39.98
CA LEU A 32 9.84 -34.87 40.25
C LEU A 32 9.81 -36.33 39.78
N ARG A 33 10.37 -36.64 38.60
CA ARG A 33 10.48 -38.01 38.09
C ARG A 33 11.36 -38.88 38.99
N LEU A 34 12.48 -38.36 39.48
CA LEU A 34 13.37 -39.05 40.41
C LEU A 34 12.68 -39.29 41.77
N SER A 35 11.93 -38.31 42.27
CA SER A 35 11.13 -38.45 43.51
C SER A 35 10.05 -39.53 43.36
N ALA A 36 9.38 -39.59 42.20
CA ALA A 36 8.40 -40.63 41.91
C ALA A 36 9.02 -42.04 41.84
N LEU A 37 10.25 -42.18 41.32
CA LEU A 37 10.98 -43.47 41.36
C LEU A 37 11.31 -43.91 42.80
N GLN A 38 11.70 -42.97 43.67
CA GLN A 38 11.95 -43.26 45.08
C GLN A 38 10.66 -43.65 45.81
N ALA A 39 9.56 -42.94 45.55
CA ALA A 39 8.24 -43.26 46.09
C ALA A 39 7.74 -44.63 45.60
N ALA A 40 7.95 -44.98 44.33
CA ALA A 40 7.64 -46.29 43.78
C ALA A 40 8.42 -47.42 44.46
N VAL A 41 9.71 -47.20 44.79
CA VAL A 41 10.50 -48.18 45.57
C VAL A 41 9.96 -48.34 46.99
N GLN A 42 9.58 -47.24 47.63
CA GLN A 42 9.01 -47.27 48.98
C GLN A 42 7.67 -48.01 48.98
N HIS A 43 6.78 -47.69 48.06
CA HIS A 43 5.49 -48.35 47.91
C HIS A 43 5.63 -49.83 47.55
N ALA A 44 6.57 -50.20 46.67
CA ALA A 44 6.83 -51.60 46.35
C ALA A 44 7.32 -52.42 47.56
N ARG A 45 8.02 -51.78 48.51
CA ARG A 45 8.51 -52.41 49.76
C ARG A 45 7.46 -52.47 50.86
N ASP A 46 6.56 -51.49 50.91
CA ASP A 46 5.43 -51.46 51.83
C ASP A 46 4.15 -51.06 51.10
N PRO A 47 3.47 -52.01 50.41
CA PRO A 47 2.29 -51.70 49.60
C PRO A 47 1.08 -51.19 50.39
N ARG A 48 1.14 -51.26 51.73
CA ARG A 48 0.09 -50.75 52.63
C ARG A 48 0.31 -49.27 52.98
N SER A 49 1.45 -48.68 52.64
CA SER A 49 1.69 -47.25 52.84
C SER A 49 0.92 -46.42 51.83
N ASP A 50 0.37 -45.29 52.27
CA ASP A 50 -0.31 -44.34 51.39
C ASP A 50 0.61 -43.85 50.27
N VAL A 51 0.08 -43.74 49.05
CA VAL A 51 0.81 -43.17 47.92
C VAL A 51 0.97 -41.66 48.13
N PRO A 52 2.20 -41.11 48.06
CA PRO A 52 2.42 -39.68 48.21
C PRO A 52 1.61 -38.86 47.19
N ASP A 53 0.93 -37.81 47.66
CA ASP A 53 0.24 -36.86 46.79
C ASP A 53 1.25 -35.87 46.19
N LEU A 54 1.52 -36.03 44.90
CA LEU A 54 2.39 -35.15 44.10
C LEU A 54 1.59 -34.27 43.13
N THR A 55 0.30 -34.06 43.37
CA THR A 55 -0.60 -33.39 42.41
C THR A 55 -0.19 -31.94 42.15
N MET A 56 0.22 -31.19 43.17
CA MET A 56 0.61 -29.79 43.01
C MET A 56 1.94 -29.65 42.25
N GLU A 57 2.93 -30.47 42.61
CA GLU A 57 4.25 -30.53 42.01
C GLU A 57 4.16 -30.97 40.55
N SER A 58 3.29 -31.94 40.25
CA SER A 58 3.01 -32.41 38.89
C SER A 58 2.45 -31.31 38.01
N ARG A 59 1.48 -30.53 38.52
CA ARG A 59 0.92 -29.39 37.79
C ARG A 59 1.96 -28.30 37.57
N ALA A 60 2.78 -28.01 38.58
CA ALA A 60 3.85 -27.01 38.47
C ALA A 60 4.93 -27.40 37.44
N ALA A 61 5.27 -28.69 37.35
CA ALA A 61 6.26 -29.21 36.40
C ALA A 61 5.68 -29.57 35.02
N GLY A 62 4.37 -29.42 34.80
CA GLY A 62 3.70 -29.77 33.55
C GLY A 62 3.63 -31.28 33.27
N LEU A 63 3.68 -32.12 34.30
CA LEU A 63 3.52 -33.58 34.20
C LEU A 63 2.08 -33.99 34.56
N ALA A 64 1.57 -35.04 33.90
CA ALA A 64 0.23 -35.57 34.18
C ALA A 64 0.20 -36.23 35.58
N PRO A 65 -0.55 -35.70 36.56
CA PRO A 65 -0.56 -36.24 37.93
C PRO A 65 -0.99 -37.70 37.98
N ALA A 66 -1.99 -38.06 37.17
CA ALA A 66 -2.51 -39.43 37.08
C ALA A 66 -1.46 -40.45 36.66
N ALA A 67 -0.49 -40.08 35.82
CA ALA A 67 0.57 -40.97 35.37
C ALA A 67 1.54 -41.29 36.52
N LEU A 68 1.88 -40.31 37.35
CA LEU A 68 2.75 -40.52 38.51
C LEU A 68 2.06 -41.30 39.62
N VAL A 69 0.77 -41.02 39.88
CA VAL A 69 -0.04 -41.81 40.83
C VAL A 69 -0.13 -43.28 40.39
N THR A 70 -0.38 -43.52 39.10
CA THR A 70 -0.46 -44.88 38.54
C THR A 70 0.89 -45.60 38.61
N LEU A 71 1.99 -44.89 38.36
CA LEU A 71 3.34 -45.45 38.45
C LEU A 71 3.69 -45.82 39.89
N ILE A 72 3.43 -44.95 40.87
CA ILE A 72 3.76 -45.20 42.27
C ILE A 72 2.84 -46.26 42.87
N GLY A 73 1.52 -46.10 42.74
CA GLY A 73 0.53 -47.02 43.32
C GLY A 73 0.45 -48.39 42.65
N GLY A 74 1.03 -48.54 41.45
CA GLY A 74 1.16 -49.83 40.76
C GLY A 74 2.52 -50.51 40.96
N ALA A 75 3.44 -49.90 41.72
CA ALA A 75 4.79 -50.41 41.90
C ALA A 75 4.81 -51.63 42.82
N HIS A 76 5.47 -52.71 42.39
CA HIS A 76 5.64 -53.93 43.18
C HIS A 76 7.01 -54.56 42.94
N LEU A 77 7.46 -55.41 43.87
CA LEU A 77 8.73 -56.11 43.76
C LEU A 77 8.64 -57.30 42.79
N ALA A 78 9.61 -57.38 41.88
CA ALA A 78 9.88 -58.56 41.07
C ALA A 78 11.16 -59.24 41.59
N GLY A 79 11.00 -60.21 42.49
CA GLY A 79 12.13 -60.79 43.23
C GLY A 79 12.52 -59.95 44.46
N GLN A 80 13.80 -59.97 44.85
CA GLN A 80 14.28 -59.28 46.06
C GLN A 80 14.82 -57.87 45.80
N ASP A 81 15.13 -57.53 44.55
CA ASP A 81 15.98 -56.38 44.22
C ASP A 81 15.48 -55.55 43.03
N LYS A 82 14.38 -55.92 42.37
CA LYS A 82 13.79 -55.17 41.25
C LYS A 82 12.39 -54.67 41.54
N VAL A 83 12.07 -53.52 40.95
CA VAL A 83 10.74 -52.91 40.96
C VAL A 83 10.14 -52.93 39.57
N VAL A 84 8.88 -53.35 39.47
CA VAL A 84 8.03 -53.24 38.29
C VAL A 84 6.94 -52.23 38.58
N ALA A 85 6.71 -51.30 37.66
CA ALA A 85 5.67 -50.29 37.79
C ALA A 85 5.04 -49.96 36.42
N PRO A 86 3.73 -49.66 36.38
CA PRO A 86 3.08 -49.18 35.17
C PRO A 86 3.76 -47.91 34.64
N GLY A 87 4.07 -47.88 33.34
CA GLY A 87 4.66 -46.68 32.71
C GLY A 87 6.14 -46.42 33.06
N LEU A 88 6.84 -47.36 33.69
CA LEU A 88 8.25 -47.21 34.08
C LEU A 88 9.18 -46.88 32.90
N ALA A 89 9.04 -47.59 31.78
CA ALA A 89 9.86 -47.35 30.59
C ALA A 89 9.63 -45.94 29.96
N PRO A 90 8.38 -45.48 29.73
CA PRO A 90 8.10 -44.09 29.37
C PRO A 90 8.65 -43.05 30.38
N HIS A 91 8.63 -43.36 31.67
CA HIS A 91 9.13 -42.47 32.71
C HIS A 91 10.64 -42.28 32.65
N LEU A 92 11.41 -43.36 32.45
CA LEU A 92 12.86 -43.32 32.25
C LEU A 92 13.24 -42.57 30.97
N LYS A 93 12.51 -42.79 29.86
CA LYS A 93 12.67 -41.99 28.62
C LYS A 93 12.42 -40.50 28.86
N GLY A 94 11.45 -40.17 29.72
CA GLY A 94 11.16 -38.79 30.10
C GLY A 94 12.35 -38.11 30.78
N ILE A 95 13.03 -38.80 31.71
CA ILE A 95 14.24 -38.29 32.38
C ILE A 95 15.33 -37.98 31.35
N GLU A 96 15.57 -38.91 30.41
CA GLU A 96 16.58 -38.74 29.37
C GLU A 96 16.23 -37.57 28.42
N SER A 97 14.97 -37.45 28.01
CA SER A 97 14.50 -36.34 27.18
C SER A 97 14.68 -35.00 27.88
N ASP A 98 14.40 -34.93 29.18
CA ASP A 98 14.56 -33.71 29.97
C ASP A 98 16.06 -33.34 30.10
N ILE A 99 16.97 -34.31 30.25
CA ILE A 99 18.41 -34.04 30.27
C ILE A 99 18.91 -33.52 28.92
N LEU A 100 18.44 -34.11 27.81
CA LEU A 100 18.77 -33.62 26.46
C LEU A 100 18.29 -32.17 26.26
N ALA A 101 17.12 -31.81 26.79
CA ALA A 101 16.63 -30.44 26.76
C ALA A 101 17.55 -29.49 27.56
N MET A 102 18.00 -29.89 28.75
CA MET A 102 18.97 -29.14 29.54
C MET A 102 20.31 -28.96 28.81
N ILE A 103 20.85 -30.02 28.20
CA ILE A 103 22.11 -29.95 27.45
C ILE A 103 21.96 -29.06 26.23
N SER A 104 20.86 -29.18 25.48
CA SER A 104 20.57 -28.34 24.32
C SER A 104 20.53 -26.85 24.69
N ALA A 105 19.93 -26.51 25.84
CA ALA A 105 19.90 -25.15 26.36
C ALA A 105 21.28 -24.63 26.76
N VAL A 106 22.11 -25.45 27.41
CA VAL A 106 23.50 -25.07 27.72
C VAL A 106 24.34 -24.91 26.44
N ALA A 107 24.21 -25.84 25.50
CA ALA A 107 24.95 -25.82 24.23
C ALA A 107 24.63 -24.59 23.38
N ALA A 108 23.40 -24.06 23.48
CA ALA A 108 23.01 -22.83 22.81
C ALA A 108 23.70 -21.57 23.38
N GLY A 109 24.06 -21.56 24.66
CA GLY A 109 24.77 -20.45 25.29
C GLY A 109 26.29 -20.63 25.37
N ASP A 110 26.74 -21.88 25.42
CA ASP A 110 28.15 -22.28 25.46
C ASP A 110 28.30 -23.68 24.83
N ALA A 111 28.67 -23.70 23.55
CA ALA A 111 28.81 -24.93 22.78
C ALA A 111 29.87 -25.89 23.36
N ALA A 112 30.94 -25.37 23.97
CA ALA A 112 31.99 -26.19 24.55
C ALA A 112 31.50 -26.89 25.83
N SER A 113 30.80 -26.16 26.70
CA SER A 113 30.13 -26.75 27.87
C SER A 113 29.06 -27.76 27.45
N GLY A 114 28.27 -27.47 26.42
CA GLY A 114 27.28 -28.40 25.84
C GLY A 114 27.90 -29.74 25.43
N GLN A 115 28.98 -29.70 24.63
CA GLN A 115 29.73 -30.90 24.22
C GLN A 115 30.32 -31.67 25.41
N HIS A 116 30.75 -30.97 26.45
CA HIS A 116 31.24 -31.60 27.67
C HIS A 116 30.12 -32.38 28.38
N PHE A 117 28.92 -31.80 28.52
CA PHE A 117 27.78 -32.47 29.13
C PHE A 117 27.22 -33.62 28.27
N ASP A 118 27.26 -33.50 26.94
CA ASP A 118 26.87 -34.60 26.03
C ASP A 118 27.77 -35.82 26.20
N LYS A 119 29.09 -35.63 26.33
CA LYS A 119 30.04 -36.73 26.59
C LYS A 119 29.75 -37.43 27.93
N ARG A 120 29.41 -36.65 28.96
CA ARG A 120 29.00 -37.15 30.28
C ARG A 120 27.73 -37.99 30.18
N LEU A 121 26.70 -37.50 29.49
CA LEU A 121 25.46 -38.25 29.23
C LEU A 121 25.73 -39.54 28.44
N ALA A 122 26.59 -39.51 27.42
CA ALA A 122 26.96 -40.70 26.65
C ALA A 122 27.62 -41.78 27.52
N SER A 123 28.46 -41.40 28.48
CA SER A 123 29.06 -42.33 29.45
C SER A 123 27.99 -42.98 30.33
N ILE A 124 27.03 -42.19 30.83
CA ILE A 124 25.92 -42.69 31.66
C ILE A 124 24.99 -43.63 30.86
N ARG A 125 24.74 -43.31 29.58
CA ARG A 125 24.03 -44.21 28.64
C ARG A 125 24.78 -45.52 28.44
N GLY A 126 26.10 -45.46 28.20
CA GLY A 126 26.93 -46.65 28.03
C GLY A 126 26.96 -47.58 29.25
N ALA A 127 26.71 -47.05 30.45
CA ALA A 127 26.56 -47.80 31.69
C ALA A 127 25.14 -48.40 31.91
N GLY A 128 24.23 -48.25 30.94
CA GLY A 128 22.87 -48.79 30.98
C GLY A 128 21.96 -48.17 32.05
N HIS A 129 22.34 -47.03 32.62
CA HIS A 129 21.59 -46.44 33.74
C HIS A 129 20.24 -45.85 33.32
N LEU A 130 20.07 -45.49 32.05
CA LEU A 130 18.84 -44.90 31.49
C LEU A 130 18.01 -45.84 30.60
N ASP A 131 18.44 -47.09 30.41
CA ASP A 131 17.73 -48.10 29.62
C ASP A 131 16.25 -48.21 30.03
N ALA A 132 15.36 -48.00 29.06
CA ALA A 132 13.93 -47.98 29.28
C ALA A 132 13.37 -49.42 29.34
N THR A 133 13.44 -50.02 30.53
CA THR A 133 12.97 -51.38 30.80
C THR A 133 11.67 -51.38 31.63
N PRO A 134 10.83 -52.42 31.53
CA PRO A 134 9.60 -52.55 32.32
C PRO A 134 9.87 -52.92 33.80
N GLU A 135 11.11 -53.32 34.12
CA GLU A 135 11.61 -53.56 35.47
C GLU A 135 12.93 -52.80 35.68
N ILE A 136 13.22 -52.39 36.92
CA ILE A 136 14.46 -51.68 37.27
C ILE A 136 14.98 -52.15 38.63
N GLU A 137 16.30 -52.35 38.73
CA GLU A 137 16.97 -52.70 39.98
C GLU A 137 16.89 -51.53 40.98
N ILE A 138 16.60 -51.82 42.25
CA ILE A 138 16.56 -50.81 43.31
C ILE A 138 17.92 -50.14 43.47
N ALA A 139 19.02 -50.89 43.33
CA ALA A 139 20.37 -50.34 43.34
C ALA A 139 20.60 -49.36 42.18
N ARG A 140 19.98 -49.59 41.02
CA ARG A 140 20.03 -48.68 39.87
C ARG A 140 19.23 -47.40 40.12
N ILE A 141 18.04 -47.48 40.72
CA ILE A 141 17.30 -46.28 41.19
C ILE A 141 18.15 -45.50 42.22
N GLY A 142 18.85 -46.21 43.11
CA GLY A 142 19.80 -45.60 44.04
C GLY A 142 20.90 -44.80 43.33
N ARG A 143 21.48 -45.33 42.25
CA ARG A 143 22.48 -44.62 41.43
C ARG A 143 21.91 -43.42 40.66
N LEU A 144 20.64 -43.48 40.25
CA LEU A 144 19.97 -42.35 39.56
C LEU A 144 19.62 -41.20 40.51
N THR A 145 19.34 -41.52 41.77
CA THR A 145 18.77 -40.59 42.75
C THR A 145 19.75 -40.17 43.85
N GLY A 146 20.85 -40.92 44.02
CA GLY A 146 21.84 -40.73 45.07
C GLY A 146 23.00 -39.83 44.70
N VAL A 147 23.64 -39.28 45.74
CA VAL A 147 24.89 -38.51 45.65
C VAL A 147 26.06 -39.45 45.93
N ASP A 148 26.36 -40.37 45.00
CA ASP A 148 27.53 -41.25 45.15
C ASP A 148 28.81 -40.40 45.03
N HIS A 149 29.64 -40.39 46.09
CA HIS A 149 30.84 -39.54 46.17
C HIS A 149 32.10 -40.21 45.58
N ASP A 150 32.09 -41.53 45.35
CA ASP A 150 33.27 -42.33 44.99
C ASP A 150 33.23 -42.98 43.60
N GLY A 151 32.31 -42.55 42.71
CA GLY A 151 32.18 -43.08 41.34
C GLY A 151 32.39 -42.05 40.22
N PRO A 152 32.74 -42.49 38.98
CA PRO A 152 32.84 -41.62 37.83
C PRO A 152 31.44 -41.13 37.41
N ASP A 153 31.15 -39.86 37.67
CA ASP A 153 30.05 -39.07 37.10
C ASP A 153 28.62 -39.67 37.15
N SER A 154 27.87 -39.40 38.22
CA SER A 154 26.48 -39.84 38.38
C SER A 154 25.45 -38.96 37.66
N LEU A 155 24.26 -39.52 37.37
CA LEU A 155 23.14 -38.77 36.77
C LEU A 155 22.75 -37.54 37.60
N HIS A 156 22.66 -37.70 38.92
CA HIS A 156 22.34 -36.61 39.83
C HIS A 156 23.37 -35.46 39.74
N ARG A 157 24.66 -35.79 39.66
CA ARG A 157 25.75 -34.81 39.51
C ARG A 157 25.69 -34.11 38.16
N LEU A 158 25.43 -34.84 37.08
CA LEU A 158 25.22 -34.27 35.74
C LEU A 158 24.07 -33.24 35.76
N VAL A 159 22.92 -33.61 36.29
CA VAL A 159 21.74 -32.73 36.37
C VAL A 159 22.01 -31.50 37.23
N MET A 160 22.71 -31.67 38.36
CA MET A 160 23.11 -30.55 39.23
C MET A 160 24.07 -29.58 38.56
N ASP A 161 25.07 -30.08 37.84
CA ASP A 161 26.03 -29.26 37.13
C ASP A 161 25.37 -28.55 35.93
N LEU A 162 24.48 -29.23 35.21
CA LEU A 162 23.64 -28.62 34.18
C LEU A 162 22.74 -27.52 34.76
N HIS A 163 22.09 -27.76 35.89
CA HIS A 163 21.27 -26.75 36.56
C HIS A 163 22.09 -25.52 36.99
N LYS A 164 23.31 -25.71 37.51
CA LYS A 164 24.23 -24.60 37.80
C LYS A 164 24.66 -23.85 36.53
N ALA A 165 24.91 -24.56 35.43
CA ALA A 165 25.22 -23.93 34.14
C ALA A 165 24.04 -23.10 33.62
N LEU A 166 22.83 -23.65 33.66
CA LEU A 166 21.60 -22.96 33.27
C LEU A 166 21.31 -21.74 34.14
N ASN A 167 21.50 -21.83 35.46
CA ASN A 167 21.32 -20.67 36.36
C ASN A 167 22.35 -19.57 36.09
N ARG A 168 23.59 -19.92 35.74
CA ARG A 168 24.60 -18.93 35.32
C ARG A 168 24.19 -18.25 34.01
N LEU A 169 23.71 -19.03 33.02
CA LEU A 169 23.18 -18.48 31.77
C LEU A 169 21.95 -17.60 32.01
N ALA A 170 21.03 -18.00 32.88
CA ALA A 170 19.86 -17.22 33.25
C ALA A 170 20.23 -15.91 33.95
N ALA A 171 21.22 -15.93 34.85
CA ALA A 171 21.70 -14.74 35.54
C ALA A 171 22.40 -13.75 34.60
N SER A 172 23.23 -14.25 33.67
CA SER A 172 23.91 -13.40 32.68
C SER A 172 22.98 -12.87 31.58
N HIS A 173 21.82 -13.49 31.40
CA HIS A 173 20.80 -13.09 30.41
C HIS A 173 19.49 -12.72 31.11
N SER A 174 19.56 -11.98 32.23
CA SER A 174 18.36 -11.38 32.82
C SER A 174 17.74 -10.38 31.83
N GLU A 175 16.43 -10.47 31.67
CA GLU A 175 15.68 -9.58 30.80
C GLU A 175 15.74 -8.14 31.33
N GLN A 176 16.09 -7.21 30.46
CA GLN A 176 16.00 -5.78 30.71
C GLN A 176 15.19 -5.12 29.58
N VAL A 177 14.80 -3.86 29.77
CA VAL A 177 14.10 -3.08 28.75
C VAL A 177 14.93 -1.87 28.36
N ILE A 178 15.26 -1.75 27.07
CA ILE A 178 15.93 -0.57 26.50
C ILE A 178 15.03 0.02 25.42
N ALA A 179 14.55 1.25 25.61
CA ALA A 179 13.66 1.95 24.68
C ALA A 179 12.45 1.11 24.19
N GLY A 180 11.95 0.18 25.03
CA GLY A 180 10.85 -0.72 24.71
C GLY A 180 11.24 -2.05 24.04
N ALA A 181 12.52 -2.30 23.78
CA ALA A 181 13.02 -3.61 23.37
C ALA A 181 13.34 -4.48 24.59
N HIS A 182 13.01 -5.77 24.50
CA HIS A 182 13.41 -6.78 25.48
C HIS A 182 14.86 -7.19 25.20
N VAL A 183 15.76 -6.97 26.16
CA VAL A 183 17.20 -7.18 25.94
C VAL A 183 17.78 -8.21 26.90
N PHE A 184 18.74 -8.98 26.40
CA PHE A 184 19.36 -10.09 27.13
C PHE A 184 20.88 -10.06 26.96
N GLY A 185 21.62 -10.02 28.07
CA GLY A 185 23.09 -10.12 28.06
C GLY A 185 23.83 -8.98 27.35
N VAL A 186 23.16 -7.86 27.10
CA VAL A 186 23.72 -6.69 26.38
C VAL A 186 24.76 -5.94 27.23
N GLN A 187 25.72 -5.32 26.55
CA GLN A 187 26.77 -4.47 27.14
C GLN A 187 26.47 -2.99 26.93
N GLU A 188 27.20 -2.10 27.61
CA GLU A 188 27.01 -0.64 27.50
C GLU A 188 27.10 -0.14 26.04
N GLY A 189 28.02 -0.70 25.25
CA GLY A 189 28.20 -0.36 23.84
C GLY A 189 27.03 -0.77 22.92
N ASP A 190 26.13 -1.65 23.38
CA ASP A 190 24.95 -2.08 22.61
C ASP A 190 23.78 -1.12 22.73
N ARG A 191 23.80 -0.24 23.73
CA ARG A 191 22.67 0.60 24.07
C ARG A 191 22.30 1.54 22.93
N ALA A 192 23.27 2.27 22.38
CA ALA A 192 23.07 3.22 21.30
C ALA A 192 22.46 2.59 20.01
N PRO A 193 22.98 1.46 19.48
CA PRO A 193 22.35 0.83 18.32
C PRO A 193 20.93 0.31 18.59
N ILE A 194 20.64 -0.23 19.79
CA ILE A 194 19.28 -0.66 20.17
C ILE A 194 18.34 0.55 20.24
N GLU A 195 18.74 1.62 20.92
CA GLU A 195 17.95 2.85 21.04
C GLU A 195 17.70 3.50 19.67
N SER A 196 18.67 3.47 18.76
CA SER A 196 18.53 4.00 17.41
C SER A 196 17.51 3.22 16.58
N PHE A 197 17.57 1.89 16.62
CA PHE A 197 16.56 1.03 15.99
C PHE A 197 15.17 1.30 16.57
N MET A 198 15.05 1.35 17.90
CA MET A 198 13.78 1.58 18.59
C MET A 198 13.22 2.98 18.38
N ARG A 199 14.09 4.01 18.24
CA ARG A 199 13.69 5.38 17.88
C ARG A 199 12.98 5.39 16.53
N GLY A 200 13.61 4.83 15.50
CA GLY A 200 13.00 4.73 14.17
C GLY A 200 11.68 3.96 14.19
N LEU A 201 11.66 2.81 14.89
CA LEU A 201 10.44 2.03 15.07
C LEU A 201 9.34 2.84 15.76
N GLY A 202 9.69 3.61 16.79
CA GLY A 202 8.78 4.46 17.55
C GLY A 202 8.17 5.60 16.73
N GLU A 203 8.95 6.20 15.81
CA GLU A 203 8.47 7.26 14.91
C GLU A 203 7.27 6.82 14.07
N THR A 204 7.23 5.54 13.66
CA THR A 204 6.19 5.01 12.78
C THR A 204 5.25 4.02 13.47
N ARG A 205 5.52 3.61 14.72
CA ARG A 205 4.67 2.71 15.53
C ARG A 205 3.19 3.14 15.58
N PRO A 206 2.83 4.44 15.71
CA PRO A 206 1.43 4.85 15.71
C PRO A 206 0.65 4.46 14.45
N LEU A 207 1.33 4.30 13.31
CA LEU A 207 0.73 3.95 12.02
C LEU A 207 0.19 2.51 11.96
N LYS A 208 0.55 1.65 12.92
CA LYS A 208 -0.01 0.29 13.04
C LYS A 208 -1.42 0.28 13.64
N PHE A 209 -1.81 1.38 14.30
CA PHE A 209 -3.03 1.50 15.10
C PHE A 209 -3.18 0.31 16.07
N ASN A 210 -4.29 -0.41 16.02
CA ASN A 210 -4.58 -1.53 16.91
C ASN A 210 -3.95 -2.85 16.46
N HIS A 211 -3.12 -2.86 15.40
CA HIS A 211 -2.51 -4.09 14.92
C HIS A 211 -1.43 -4.59 15.91
N PRO A 212 -1.42 -5.88 16.29
CA PRO A 212 -0.38 -6.45 17.15
C PRO A 212 0.98 -6.53 16.45
N GLY A 213 2.05 -6.73 17.22
CA GLY A 213 3.44 -6.81 16.73
C GLY A 213 4.21 -5.50 16.80
N LEU A 214 5.38 -5.52 16.16
CA LEU A 214 6.53 -4.61 16.29
C LEU A 214 7.27 -4.72 17.63
N ASP A 215 7.19 -5.86 18.31
CA ASP A 215 7.97 -6.09 19.51
C ASP A 215 9.38 -6.50 19.12
N ALA A 216 10.37 -5.97 19.83
CA ALA A 216 11.78 -6.13 19.50
C ALA A 216 12.50 -6.86 20.63
N THR A 217 13.36 -7.80 20.24
CA THR A 217 14.27 -8.51 21.15
C THR A 217 15.69 -8.25 20.71
N ALA A 218 16.58 -7.92 21.64
CA ALA A 218 18.00 -7.78 21.37
C ALA A 218 18.85 -8.67 22.28
N ILE A 219 19.82 -9.37 21.71
CA ILE A 219 20.73 -10.22 22.46
C ILE A 219 22.16 -10.01 21.97
N ARG A 220 23.11 -9.99 22.91
CA ARG A 220 24.53 -10.07 22.55
C ARG A 220 24.95 -11.54 22.47
N ALA A 221 25.55 -11.92 21.34
CA ALA A 221 26.08 -13.25 21.09
C ALA A 221 27.55 -13.14 20.72
N GLY A 222 28.46 -13.32 21.68
CA GLY A 222 29.89 -13.10 21.47
C GLY A 222 30.19 -11.63 21.12
N ASP A 223 30.81 -11.40 19.97
CA ASP A 223 31.21 -10.08 19.49
C ASP A 223 30.09 -9.32 18.74
N ARG A 224 28.99 -9.98 18.40
CA ARG A 224 27.86 -9.40 17.67
C ARG A 224 26.65 -9.10 18.57
N LEU A 225 25.94 -8.03 18.24
CA LEU A 225 24.60 -7.73 18.74
C LEU A 225 23.58 -8.20 17.70
N VAL A 226 22.55 -8.91 18.15
CA VAL A 226 21.48 -9.42 17.30
C VAL A 226 20.16 -8.80 17.73
N ILE A 227 19.48 -8.09 16.83
CA ILE A 227 18.17 -7.49 17.04
C ILE A 227 17.16 -8.23 16.17
N GLN A 228 16.11 -8.75 16.78
CA GLN A 228 14.95 -9.32 16.10
C GLN A 228 13.76 -8.40 16.29
N ASN A 229 12.92 -8.24 15.26
CA ASN A 229 11.61 -7.64 15.42
C ASN A 229 10.51 -8.59 14.93
N ASP A 230 9.43 -8.66 15.69
CA ASP A 230 8.23 -9.38 15.30
C ASP A 230 7.30 -8.47 14.50
N ILE A 231 7.34 -8.57 13.17
CA ILE A 231 6.58 -7.70 12.26
C ILE A 231 5.08 -8.05 12.24
N GLY A 232 4.60 -9.14 12.89
CA GLY A 232 3.17 -9.40 13.03
C GLY A 232 2.75 -10.86 13.20
N THR A 233 1.47 -11.13 12.96
CA THR A 233 0.78 -12.39 13.32
C THR A 233 1.13 -13.61 12.43
N THR A 234 1.91 -13.43 11.37
CA THR A 234 2.26 -14.54 10.47
C THR A 234 3.64 -15.09 10.82
N ASP A 235 3.76 -16.41 10.87
CA ASP A 235 4.97 -17.06 11.35
C ASP A 235 6.19 -16.98 10.41
N ALA A 236 6.01 -16.42 9.21
CA ALA A 236 7.05 -16.34 8.19
C ALA A 236 7.77 -14.98 8.09
N HIS A 237 7.29 -13.94 8.78
CA HIS A 237 7.85 -12.58 8.69
C HIS A 237 8.86 -12.37 9.82
N VAL A 238 10.10 -12.75 9.57
CA VAL A 238 11.19 -12.58 10.51
C VAL A 238 12.14 -11.54 9.94
N ILE A 239 12.47 -10.54 10.75
CA ILE A 239 13.64 -9.68 10.52
C ILE A 239 14.65 -9.92 11.62
N VAL A 240 15.89 -10.17 11.21
CA VAL A 240 17.05 -10.24 12.11
C VAL A 240 18.09 -9.25 11.62
N ILE A 241 18.61 -8.44 12.53
CA ILE A 241 19.65 -7.46 12.28
C ILE A 241 20.85 -7.84 13.14
N VAL A 242 21.97 -8.11 12.51
CA VAL A 242 23.24 -8.42 13.17
C VAL A 242 24.15 -7.20 13.05
N VAL A 243 24.59 -6.68 14.19
CA VAL A 243 25.51 -5.56 14.30
C VAL A 243 26.84 -6.08 14.83
N THR A 244 27.89 -5.97 14.01
CA THR A 244 29.28 -6.23 14.40
C THR A 244 30.03 -4.90 14.57
N ALA A 245 31.34 -4.94 14.82
CA ALA A 245 32.17 -3.74 15.00
C ALA A 245 32.22 -2.78 13.79
N SER A 246 31.92 -3.27 12.57
CA SER A 246 32.04 -2.48 11.33
C SER A 246 30.93 -2.72 10.32
N THR A 247 29.99 -3.62 10.61
CA THR A 247 28.97 -4.03 9.64
C THR A 247 27.61 -4.21 10.29
N VAL A 248 26.57 -3.74 9.59
CA VAL A 248 25.17 -4.08 9.87
C VAL A 248 24.70 -5.03 8.78
N THR A 249 24.21 -6.19 9.19
CA THR A 249 23.62 -7.21 8.30
C THR A 249 22.15 -7.35 8.65
N ILE A 250 21.28 -7.25 7.64
CA ILE A 250 19.83 -7.39 7.78
C ILE A 250 19.42 -8.65 7.03
N THR A 251 18.75 -9.57 7.71
CA THR A 251 18.14 -10.73 7.09
C THR A 251 16.64 -10.63 7.24
N TYR A 252 15.92 -10.66 6.12
CA TYR A 252 14.48 -10.56 6.06
C TYR A 252 13.88 -11.78 5.35
N THR A 253 12.84 -12.34 5.94
CA THR A 253 12.08 -13.46 5.36
C THR A 253 10.62 -13.09 5.09
N ASP A 254 10.08 -13.62 3.99
CA ASP A 254 8.70 -13.34 3.58
C ASP A 254 8.11 -14.46 2.71
N VAL A 255 6.81 -14.74 2.84
CA VAL A 255 6.09 -15.66 1.93
C VAL A 255 5.72 -15.02 0.58
N HIS A 256 5.88 -13.70 0.45
CA HIS A 256 5.49 -12.94 -0.73
C HIS A 256 6.69 -12.20 -1.36
N LEU A 257 7.17 -12.71 -2.50
CA LEU A 257 8.26 -12.10 -3.27
C LEU A 257 8.10 -10.59 -3.48
N ALA A 258 6.90 -10.14 -3.79
CA ALA A 258 6.63 -8.74 -4.07
C ALA A 258 6.72 -7.83 -2.82
N ARG A 259 6.47 -8.36 -1.62
CA ARG A 259 6.69 -7.61 -0.38
C ARG A 259 8.15 -7.60 0.03
N ALA A 260 8.88 -8.70 -0.21
CA ALA A 260 10.34 -8.72 -0.07
C ALA A 260 11.03 -7.70 -1.01
N LYS A 261 10.61 -7.63 -2.28
CA LYS A 261 11.08 -6.59 -3.22
C LYS A 261 10.76 -5.18 -2.73
N PHE A 262 9.54 -4.97 -2.22
CA PHE A 262 9.14 -3.70 -1.63
C PHE A 262 10.03 -3.32 -0.44
N PHE A 263 10.30 -4.24 0.49
CA PHE A 263 11.19 -3.99 1.62
C PHE A 263 12.58 -3.54 1.16
N VAL A 264 13.16 -4.26 0.20
CA VAL A 264 14.46 -3.90 -0.40
C VAL A 264 14.42 -2.49 -1.02
N SER A 265 13.34 -2.14 -1.74
CA SER A 265 13.23 -0.83 -2.42
C SER A 265 13.12 0.36 -1.46
N LEU A 266 12.72 0.15 -0.20
CA LEU A 266 12.70 1.20 0.82
C LEU A 266 14.09 1.74 1.16
N PHE A 267 15.15 1.00 0.82
CA PHE A 267 16.53 1.39 1.07
C PHE A 267 17.32 1.71 -0.21
N GLU A 268 16.64 1.89 -1.35
CA GLU A 268 17.27 2.44 -2.56
C GLU A 268 17.95 3.78 -2.26
N GLY A 269 19.18 3.95 -2.73
CA GLY A 269 20.00 5.13 -2.44
C GLY A 269 20.82 5.03 -1.15
N ARG A 270 20.66 3.97 -0.34
CA ARG A 270 21.58 3.64 0.76
C ARG A 270 22.62 2.62 0.30
N ALA A 271 23.79 2.63 0.93
CA ALA A 271 24.90 1.73 0.60
C ALA A 271 24.72 0.30 1.15
N LEU A 272 23.51 -0.26 1.05
CA LEU A 272 23.22 -1.67 1.38
C LEU A 272 23.49 -2.55 0.15
N LYS A 273 24.34 -3.55 0.32
CA LYS A 273 24.60 -4.60 -0.67
C LYS A 273 23.64 -5.75 -0.41
N TRP A 274 22.70 -5.97 -1.31
CA TRP A 274 21.69 -7.02 -1.18
C TRP A 274 22.11 -8.31 -1.87
N SER A 275 21.79 -9.45 -1.24
CA SER A 275 21.84 -10.78 -1.85
C SER A 275 20.74 -10.95 -2.91
N GLY A 276 20.78 -12.08 -3.63
CA GLY A 276 19.64 -12.54 -4.41
C GLY A 276 18.39 -12.77 -3.56
N LEU A 277 17.23 -12.72 -4.21
CA LEU A 277 15.93 -13.11 -3.63
C LEU A 277 15.74 -14.62 -3.83
N ASP A 278 16.37 -15.39 -2.98
CA ASP A 278 16.44 -16.84 -3.12
C ASP A 278 15.23 -17.53 -2.47
N LYS A 279 14.67 -18.50 -3.19
CA LYS A 279 13.51 -19.30 -2.77
C LYS A 279 14.00 -20.43 -1.84
N HIS A 280 13.51 -20.46 -0.60
CA HIS A 280 13.90 -21.45 0.40
C HIS A 280 12.70 -22.30 0.84
N ALA A 281 12.96 -23.57 1.17
CA ALA A 281 12.02 -24.48 1.81
C ALA A 281 12.63 -24.94 3.14
N ALA A 282 11.87 -24.85 4.24
CA ALA A 282 12.31 -25.38 5.52
C ALA A 282 11.84 -26.83 5.67
N ALA A 283 12.75 -27.75 6.03
CA ALA A 283 12.42 -29.16 6.21
C ALA A 283 11.66 -29.38 7.54
N GLY A 284 10.52 -30.07 7.50
CA GLY A 284 9.74 -30.44 8.69
C GLY A 284 8.50 -29.59 9.00
N LEU A 285 8.06 -28.74 8.08
CA LEU A 285 6.80 -28.00 8.18
C LEU A 285 5.65 -28.78 7.49
N GLU A 286 4.47 -28.81 8.10
CA GLU A 286 3.23 -29.26 7.43
C GLU A 286 2.89 -28.29 6.29
N ASP A 287 2.68 -28.85 5.09
CA ASP A 287 2.67 -28.20 3.78
C ASP A 287 4.01 -27.54 3.38
N GLU A 288 4.37 -27.69 2.10
CA GLU A 288 5.57 -27.15 1.44
C GLU A 288 5.64 -25.60 1.48
N SER A 289 5.71 -24.97 2.66
CA SER A 289 5.65 -23.53 2.82
C SER A 289 6.99 -22.92 2.42
N THR A 290 7.07 -22.55 1.15
CA THR A 290 8.21 -21.80 0.62
C THR A 290 8.23 -20.37 1.18
N PHE A 291 9.41 -19.88 1.57
CA PHE A 291 9.65 -18.45 1.84
C PHE A 291 10.78 -17.89 0.97
N TYR A 292 10.81 -16.57 0.86
CA TYR A 292 11.89 -15.80 0.26
C TYR A 292 12.77 -15.26 1.36
N LEU A 293 14.07 -15.38 1.17
CA LEU A 293 15.08 -14.83 2.06
C LEU A 293 15.87 -13.77 1.29
N VAL A 294 16.11 -12.64 1.94
CA VAL A 294 17.00 -11.60 1.42
C VAL A 294 17.89 -11.07 2.53
N THR A 295 19.17 -10.93 2.23
CA THR A 295 20.18 -10.43 3.16
C THR A 295 20.82 -9.17 2.60
N GLY A 296 20.79 -8.08 3.35
CA GLY A 296 21.48 -6.83 3.04
C GLY A 296 22.65 -6.63 3.98
N SER A 297 23.82 -6.24 3.49
CA SER A 297 24.97 -5.87 4.33
C SER A 297 25.42 -4.44 4.04
N HIS A 298 25.82 -3.73 5.10
CA HIS A 298 26.32 -2.37 5.03
C HIS A 298 27.53 -2.23 5.94
N GLU A 299 28.67 -1.87 5.35
CA GLU A 299 29.87 -1.46 6.07
C GLU A 299 29.72 0.02 6.43
N TYR A 300 29.81 0.34 7.71
CA TYR A 300 29.61 1.70 8.21
C TYR A 300 30.93 2.35 8.64
N GLY A 301 31.07 3.65 8.40
CA GLY A 301 32.29 4.40 8.72
C GLY A 301 32.43 4.82 10.19
N GLY A 302 31.32 4.81 10.93
CA GLY A 302 31.28 5.20 12.35
C GLY A 302 29.91 5.00 12.98
N PRO A 303 29.77 5.27 14.30
CA PRO A 303 28.52 5.05 15.04
C PRO A 303 27.31 5.78 14.47
N ASP A 304 27.46 7.02 13.99
CA ASP A 304 26.34 7.83 13.46
C ASP A 304 25.71 7.18 12.21
N ASP A 305 26.54 6.68 11.28
CA ASP A 305 26.10 5.99 10.05
C ASP A 305 25.35 4.69 10.37
N ARG A 306 25.88 3.90 11.33
CA ARG A 306 25.21 2.71 11.86
C ARG A 306 23.85 3.06 12.46
N ASP A 307 23.81 4.08 13.30
CA ASP A 307 22.62 4.47 14.08
C ASP A 307 21.53 5.05 13.17
N ASP A 308 21.92 5.83 12.14
CA ASP A 308 21.01 6.31 11.10
C ASP A 308 20.44 5.19 10.23
N LEU A 309 21.24 4.17 9.91
CA LEU A 309 20.75 2.98 9.22
C LEU A 309 19.77 2.20 10.10
N LEU A 310 20.10 1.96 11.38
CA LEU A 310 19.24 1.23 12.31
C LEU A 310 17.89 1.94 12.53
N ALA A 311 17.91 3.27 12.68
CA ALA A 311 16.68 4.06 12.74
C ALA A 311 15.86 3.96 11.44
N ALA A 312 16.51 4.01 10.27
CA ALA A 312 15.81 3.84 9.00
C ALA A 312 15.16 2.46 8.87
N ILE A 313 15.83 1.40 9.32
CA ILE A 313 15.27 0.03 9.33
C ILE A 313 14.06 -0.02 10.26
N GLY A 314 14.19 0.41 11.51
CA GLY A 314 13.09 0.42 12.47
C GLY A 314 11.87 1.16 11.94
N ALA A 315 12.07 2.35 11.36
CA ALA A 315 11.00 3.17 10.83
C ALA A 315 10.28 2.56 9.61
N SER A 316 10.89 1.60 8.92
CA SER A 316 10.30 0.95 7.75
C SER A 316 9.36 -0.22 8.07
N LEU A 317 9.47 -0.84 9.27
CA LEU A 317 8.83 -2.12 9.57
C LEU A 317 7.31 -2.06 9.61
N VAL A 318 6.72 -0.95 10.08
CA VAL A 318 5.26 -0.81 10.14
C VAL A 318 4.59 -0.94 8.77
N PHE A 319 5.30 -0.58 7.69
CA PHE A 319 4.75 -0.60 6.34
C PHE A 319 4.67 -2.01 5.74
N LEU A 320 5.20 -3.03 6.42
CA LEU A 320 5.07 -4.43 6.02
C LEU A 320 3.77 -5.07 6.56
N ILE A 321 3.23 -4.52 7.64
CA ILE A 321 2.00 -4.98 8.29
C ILE A 321 0.83 -4.83 7.32
N ASP A 322 0.11 -5.91 7.03
CA ASP A 322 -1.05 -5.90 6.11
C ASP A 322 -0.79 -5.35 4.70
N TRP A 323 0.49 -5.21 4.29
CA TRP A 323 0.84 -4.67 2.99
C TRP A 323 0.20 -5.44 1.84
N ASN A 324 0.12 -6.78 1.94
CA ASN A 324 -0.53 -7.61 0.91
C ASN A 324 -2.05 -7.35 0.84
N LYS A 325 -2.69 -7.09 1.99
CA LYS A 325 -4.11 -6.74 2.07
C LYS A 325 -4.37 -5.39 1.40
N ALA A 326 -3.57 -4.38 1.74
CA ALA A 326 -3.64 -3.05 1.10
C ALA A 326 -3.38 -3.13 -0.41
N ARG A 327 -2.35 -3.85 -0.85
CA ARG A 327 -2.03 -4.02 -2.27
C ARG A 327 -3.18 -4.69 -3.04
N LYS A 328 -3.78 -5.74 -2.48
CA LYS A 328 -4.91 -6.45 -3.13
C LYS A 328 -6.12 -5.52 -3.29
N LEU A 329 -6.41 -4.69 -2.29
CA LEU A 329 -7.49 -3.69 -2.35
C LEU A 329 -7.17 -2.59 -3.38
N LEU A 330 -5.99 -1.98 -3.34
CA LEU A 330 -5.61 -0.96 -4.32
C LEU A 330 -5.66 -1.49 -5.77
N ARG A 331 -5.31 -2.76 -5.98
CA ARG A 331 -5.37 -3.40 -7.32
C ARG A 331 -6.79 -3.53 -7.88
N SER A 332 -7.85 -3.43 -7.07
CA SER A 332 -9.21 -3.36 -7.64
C SER A 332 -9.51 -2.01 -8.29
N TRP A 333 -8.67 -0.99 -8.06
CA TRP A 333 -8.90 0.38 -8.52
C TRP A 333 -7.84 0.89 -9.51
N VAL A 334 -6.62 0.32 -9.46
CA VAL A 334 -5.51 0.68 -10.35
C VAL A 334 -4.70 -0.54 -10.79
N ALA A 335 -3.82 -0.35 -11.77
CA ALA A 335 -2.91 -1.39 -12.23
C ALA A 335 -2.04 -1.96 -11.09
N LYS A 336 -1.67 -3.24 -11.22
CA LYS A 336 -0.88 -3.98 -10.20
C LYS A 336 0.43 -3.26 -9.85
N THR A 337 1.12 -2.69 -10.84
CA THR A 337 2.37 -1.96 -10.67
C THR A 337 2.15 -0.65 -9.91
N ASP A 338 1.08 0.07 -10.21
CA ASP A 338 0.76 1.35 -9.56
C ASP A 338 0.30 1.16 -8.12
N ALA A 339 -0.42 0.07 -7.79
CA ALA A 339 -0.74 -0.28 -6.42
C ALA A 339 0.52 -0.43 -5.53
N VAL A 340 1.60 -1.03 -6.07
CA VAL A 340 2.88 -1.13 -5.35
C VAL A 340 3.55 0.24 -5.22
N ARG A 341 3.56 1.04 -6.31
CA ARG A 341 4.13 2.41 -6.31
C ARG A 341 3.43 3.34 -5.30
N ILE A 342 2.12 3.19 -5.10
CA ILE A 342 1.36 3.95 -4.11
C ILE A 342 1.81 3.60 -2.69
N LEU A 343 1.94 2.30 -2.38
CA LEU A 343 2.40 1.84 -1.07
C LEU A 343 3.86 2.24 -0.79
N GLU A 344 4.69 2.22 -1.82
CA GLU A 344 6.09 2.64 -1.75
C GLU A 344 6.22 4.15 -1.50
N TRP A 345 5.43 4.96 -2.20
CA TRP A 345 5.30 6.38 -1.91
C TRP A 345 4.82 6.62 -0.47
N ALA A 346 3.80 5.89 -0.02
CA ALA A 346 3.23 6.05 1.31
C ALA A 346 4.28 5.75 2.40
N ALA A 347 5.04 4.65 2.26
CA ALA A 347 6.10 4.31 3.19
C ALA A 347 7.22 5.36 3.25
N ARG A 348 7.64 5.89 2.09
CA ARG A 348 8.64 6.98 2.01
C ARG A 348 8.16 8.29 2.63
N GLN A 349 6.87 8.58 2.54
CA GLN A 349 6.24 9.78 3.12
C GLN A 349 5.74 9.57 4.56
N ARG A 350 6.00 8.41 5.18
CA ARG A 350 5.50 8.03 6.52
C ARG A 350 3.97 8.04 6.64
N ILE A 351 3.28 7.69 5.56
CA ILE A 351 1.82 7.58 5.51
C ILE A 351 1.41 6.12 5.69
N GLY A 352 0.68 5.81 6.76
CA GLY A 352 0.31 4.45 7.13
C GLY A 352 -0.87 3.90 6.34
N HIS A 353 -0.63 2.99 5.39
CA HIS A 353 -1.70 2.34 4.61
C HIS A 353 -2.71 1.56 5.49
N ARG A 354 -2.34 1.20 6.72
CA ARG A 354 -3.27 0.64 7.71
C ARG A 354 -4.42 1.58 8.03
N GLY A 355 -4.22 2.89 8.01
CA GLY A 355 -5.31 3.83 8.30
C GLY A 355 -6.41 3.74 7.26
N PHE A 356 -6.04 3.60 5.99
CA PHE A 356 -6.96 3.31 4.90
C PHE A 356 -7.72 1.98 5.10
N LEU A 357 -7.04 0.95 5.61
CA LEU A 357 -7.67 -0.34 5.92
C LEU A 357 -8.66 -0.26 7.08
N GLU A 358 -8.31 0.44 8.15
CA GLU A 358 -9.16 0.66 9.34
C GLU A 358 -10.43 1.43 8.99
N LEU A 359 -10.37 2.37 8.04
CA LEU A 359 -11.53 3.11 7.56
C LEU A 359 -12.39 2.33 6.54
N GLY A 360 -12.07 1.07 6.26
CA GLY A 360 -12.88 0.16 5.44
C GLY A 360 -12.36 -0.08 4.02
N GLY A 361 -11.23 0.53 3.63
CA GLY A 361 -10.55 0.26 2.36
C GLY A 361 -11.45 0.39 1.12
N ASN A 362 -11.89 -0.74 0.55
CA ASN A 362 -12.78 -0.73 -0.61
C ASN A 362 -14.17 -0.14 -0.31
N GLU A 363 -14.70 -0.30 0.90
CA GLU A 363 -15.98 0.31 1.27
C GLU A 363 -15.88 1.83 1.33
N LEU A 364 -14.72 2.33 1.79
CA LEU A 364 -14.42 3.76 1.84
C LEU A 364 -14.42 4.38 0.44
N LEU A 365 -13.70 3.77 -0.50
CA LEU A 365 -13.64 4.21 -1.89
C LEU A 365 -14.99 4.05 -2.59
N GLY A 366 -15.66 2.91 -2.39
CA GLY A 366 -16.98 2.67 -2.97
C GLY A 366 -18.03 3.65 -2.46
N ALA A 367 -17.96 4.07 -1.20
CA ALA A 367 -18.83 5.11 -0.65
C ALA A 367 -18.55 6.47 -1.29
N ALA A 368 -17.27 6.85 -1.42
CA ALA A 368 -16.88 8.10 -2.07
C ALA A 368 -17.35 8.15 -3.54
N VAL A 369 -17.22 7.04 -4.27
CA VAL A 369 -17.71 6.92 -5.65
C VAL A 369 -19.24 7.09 -5.72
N ARG A 370 -19.98 6.41 -4.83
CA ARG A 370 -21.45 6.52 -4.77
C ARG A 370 -21.93 7.94 -4.43
N SER A 371 -21.18 8.67 -3.61
CA SER A 371 -21.56 10.02 -3.20
C SER A 371 -21.12 11.11 -4.20
N ALA A 372 -19.96 10.95 -4.85
CA ALA A 372 -19.38 12.01 -5.68
C ALA A 372 -20.07 12.15 -7.04
N ALA A 373 -20.32 11.04 -7.75
CA ALA A 373 -20.98 11.07 -9.06
C ALA A 373 -21.43 9.65 -9.45
N PRO A 374 -22.57 9.14 -8.93
CA PRO A 374 -23.01 7.76 -9.15
C PRO A 374 -23.32 7.42 -10.62
N THR A 375 -23.46 8.43 -11.49
CA THR A 375 -23.66 8.27 -12.93
C THR A 375 -22.37 8.28 -13.76
N ARG A 376 -21.23 8.71 -13.19
CA ARG A 376 -19.94 8.82 -13.89
C ARG A 376 -19.02 7.61 -13.75
N ILE A 377 -19.07 6.93 -12.61
CA ILE A 377 -18.23 5.78 -12.32
C ILE A 377 -19.15 4.59 -12.12
N GLY A 378 -19.11 3.65 -13.06
CA GLY A 378 -19.88 2.42 -12.99
C GLY A 378 -19.45 1.52 -11.82
N PHE A 379 -20.36 0.66 -11.37
CA PHE A 379 -20.03 -0.32 -10.33
C PHE A 379 -18.94 -1.28 -10.83
N GLY A 380 -17.81 -1.32 -10.12
CA GLY A 380 -16.68 -2.20 -10.44
C GLY A 380 -15.72 -1.67 -11.51
N GLU A 381 -15.94 -0.44 -12.02
CA GLU A 381 -14.97 0.22 -12.90
C GLU A 381 -13.71 0.64 -12.15
N ARG A 382 -12.57 0.61 -12.84
CA ARG A 382 -11.29 1.04 -12.26
C ARG A 382 -11.14 2.56 -12.36
N LEU A 383 -10.67 3.18 -11.28
CA LEU A 383 -10.47 4.62 -11.22
C LEU A 383 -9.45 5.13 -12.25
N ASP A 384 -8.43 4.35 -12.58
CA ASP A 384 -7.45 4.76 -13.60
C ASP A 384 -7.99 4.75 -15.03
N GLN A 385 -9.11 4.06 -15.28
CA GLN A 385 -9.82 4.14 -16.54
C GLN A 385 -10.71 5.38 -16.58
N VAL A 386 -11.39 5.71 -15.48
CA VAL A 386 -12.30 6.87 -15.46
C VAL A 386 -11.55 8.19 -15.29
N LEU A 387 -10.68 8.30 -14.30
CA LEU A 387 -9.95 9.55 -14.01
C LEU A 387 -8.68 9.71 -14.88
N GLY A 388 -8.24 8.63 -15.51
CA GLY A 388 -6.89 8.51 -16.02
C GLY A 388 -5.88 8.12 -14.93
N ARG A 389 -4.76 7.53 -15.37
CA ARG A 389 -3.76 6.91 -14.49
C ARG A 389 -3.21 7.84 -13.41
N GLU A 390 -2.74 9.03 -13.78
CA GLU A 390 -2.08 9.96 -12.84
C GLU A 390 -3.07 10.51 -11.81
N ALA A 391 -4.28 10.89 -12.22
CA ALA A 391 -5.32 11.37 -11.32
C ALA A 391 -5.78 10.28 -10.35
N ALA A 392 -5.95 9.03 -10.81
CA ALA A 392 -6.30 7.91 -9.94
C ALA A 392 -5.20 7.61 -8.90
N ILE A 393 -3.93 7.66 -9.30
CA ILE A 393 -2.80 7.50 -8.38
C ILE A 393 -2.79 8.64 -7.35
N SER A 394 -2.96 9.90 -7.80
CA SER A 394 -3.02 11.07 -6.92
C SER A 394 -4.15 10.94 -5.89
N PHE A 395 -5.36 10.59 -6.35
CA PHE A 395 -6.52 10.41 -5.49
C PHE A 395 -6.30 9.29 -4.45
N LEU A 396 -5.78 8.13 -4.86
CA LEU A 396 -5.53 7.03 -3.92
C LEU A 396 -4.43 7.37 -2.90
N ARG A 397 -3.41 8.13 -3.30
CA ARG A 397 -2.41 8.68 -2.37
C ARG A 397 -3.07 9.60 -1.34
N ALA A 398 -3.94 10.51 -1.78
CA ALA A 398 -4.70 11.38 -0.90
C ALA A 398 -5.61 10.57 0.05
N CYS A 399 -6.24 9.49 -0.42
CA CYS A 399 -7.03 8.60 0.44
C CYS A 399 -6.20 7.99 1.57
N LEU A 400 -5.00 7.48 1.27
CA LEU A 400 -4.09 6.94 2.28
C LEU A 400 -3.67 8.02 3.28
N GLN A 401 -3.35 9.22 2.80
CA GLN A 401 -2.96 10.36 3.61
C GLN A 401 -4.09 10.82 4.54
N ILE A 402 -5.27 11.13 3.99
CA ILE A 402 -6.45 11.55 4.75
C ILE A 402 -6.82 10.52 5.81
N SER A 403 -6.78 9.23 5.45
CA SER A 403 -7.09 8.15 6.40
C SER A 403 -6.08 8.07 7.54
N THR A 404 -4.80 8.24 7.25
CA THR A 404 -3.73 8.24 8.24
C THR A 404 -3.87 9.43 9.19
N GLU A 405 -3.99 10.64 8.63
CA GLU A 405 -4.13 11.89 9.40
C GLU A 405 -5.36 11.87 10.28
N ALA A 406 -6.51 11.46 9.74
CA ALA A 406 -7.77 11.44 10.47
C ALA A 406 -7.71 10.52 11.69
N LEU A 407 -7.15 9.32 11.54
CA LEU A 407 -7.04 8.36 12.64
C LEU A 407 -5.99 8.78 13.67
N LEU A 408 -4.84 9.30 13.24
CA LEU A 408 -3.82 9.82 14.16
C LEU A 408 -4.35 11.01 14.98
N ALA A 409 -5.17 11.87 14.37
CA ALA A 409 -5.79 13.01 15.02
C ALA A 409 -7.07 12.65 15.82
N GLY A 410 -7.47 11.37 15.87
CA GLY A 410 -8.70 10.93 16.55
C GLY A 410 -9.99 11.52 15.95
N GLN A 411 -9.97 11.91 14.68
CA GLN A 411 -11.12 12.48 13.97
C GLN A 411 -12.17 11.41 13.67
N SER A 412 -13.42 11.84 13.47
CA SER A 412 -14.50 10.92 13.10
C SER A 412 -14.27 10.31 11.71
N SER A 413 -14.61 9.04 11.56
CA SER A 413 -14.55 8.36 10.26
C SER A 413 -15.46 9.01 9.20
N ARG A 414 -16.51 9.72 9.63
CA ARG A 414 -17.38 10.51 8.75
C ARG A 414 -16.64 11.68 8.11
N LEU A 415 -15.89 12.46 8.89
CA LEU A 415 -15.12 13.59 8.36
C LEU A 415 -14.07 13.13 7.33
N ALA A 416 -13.42 11.99 7.59
CA ALA A 416 -12.48 11.40 6.62
C ALA A 416 -13.17 11.00 5.31
N ARG A 417 -14.37 10.39 5.40
CA ARG A 417 -15.19 10.06 4.22
C ARG A 417 -15.58 11.29 3.43
N ASP A 418 -16.03 12.35 4.11
CA ASP A 418 -16.45 13.59 3.46
C ASP A 418 -15.25 14.26 2.74
N ARG A 419 -14.06 14.30 3.38
CA ARG A 419 -12.82 14.79 2.74
C ARG A 419 -12.43 13.98 1.51
N ILE A 420 -12.53 12.66 1.57
CA ILE A 420 -12.22 11.77 0.43
C ILE A 420 -13.24 11.96 -0.69
N GLY A 421 -14.54 12.08 -0.38
CA GLY A 421 -15.58 12.37 -1.35
C GLY A 421 -15.34 13.70 -2.07
N ALA A 422 -15.04 14.75 -1.31
CA ALA A 422 -14.69 16.06 -1.87
C ALA A 422 -13.42 16.00 -2.74
N ASP A 423 -12.40 15.23 -2.36
CA ASP A 423 -11.20 15.05 -3.17
C ASP A 423 -11.48 14.34 -4.51
N LEU A 424 -12.38 13.36 -4.51
CA LEU A 424 -12.81 12.67 -5.73
C LEU A 424 -13.54 13.62 -6.69
N VAL A 425 -14.46 14.44 -6.16
CA VAL A 425 -15.17 15.46 -6.95
C VAL A 425 -14.18 16.41 -7.61
N ARG A 426 -13.21 16.94 -6.85
CA ARG A 426 -12.15 17.80 -7.43
C ARG A 426 -11.36 17.13 -8.56
N HIS A 427 -11.12 15.83 -8.49
CA HIS A 427 -10.44 15.10 -9.55
C HIS A 427 -11.32 14.94 -10.81
N LEU A 428 -12.62 14.71 -10.63
CA LEU A 428 -13.60 14.66 -11.72
C LEU A 428 -13.77 16.02 -12.41
N ASP A 429 -13.78 17.10 -11.63
CA ASP A 429 -13.95 18.45 -12.18
C ASP A 429 -12.72 18.88 -12.99
N ARG A 430 -11.51 18.53 -12.55
CA ARG A 430 -10.27 18.79 -13.32
C ARG A 430 -10.26 18.10 -14.68
N VAL A 431 -10.85 16.91 -14.79
CA VAL A 431 -10.99 16.22 -16.09
C VAL A 431 -11.88 17.06 -17.01
N ASP A 432 -13.00 17.57 -16.50
CA ASP A 432 -13.91 18.41 -17.27
C ASP A 432 -13.26 19.72 -17.68
N SER A 433 -12.58 20.41 -16.76
CA SER A 433 -11.86 21.66 -17.06
C SER A 433 -10.82 21.46 -18.19
N GLY A 434 -10.10 20.33 -18.19
CA GLY A 434 -9.16 19.99 -19.24
C GLY A 434 -9.82 19.86 -20.62
N LEU A 435 -10.98 19.23 -20.67
CA LEU A 435 -11.77 19.06 -21.90
C LEU A 435 -12.43 20.37 -22.35
N LEU A 436 -13.00 21.16 -21.43
CA LEU A 436 -13.53 22.48 -21.75
C LEU A 436 -12.45 23.42 -22.28
N ALA A 437 -11.21 23.30 -21.81
CA ALA A 437 -10.08 24.04 -22.38
C ALA A 437 -9.78 23.62 -23.84
N MET A 438 -10.08 22.38 -24.24
CA MET A 438 -10.00 21.97 -25.66
C MET A 438 -11.10 22.64 -26.49
N VAL A 439 -12.34 22.65 -25.99
CA VAL A 439 -13.48 23.33 -26.63
C VAL A 439 -13.20 24.84 -26.76
N LEU A 440 -12.66 25.47 -25.72
CA LEU A 440 -12.30 26.89 -25.75
C LEU A 440 -11.25 27.20 -26.82
N ARG A 441 -10.28 26.31 -27.03
CA ARG A 441 -9.32 26.45 -28.13
C ARG A 441 -10.01 26.38 -29.50
N GLN A 442 -10.99 25.51 -29.68
CA GLN A 442 -11.78 25.45 -30.92
C GLN A 442 -12.59 26.73 -31.13
N ILE A 443 -13.25 27.26 -30.09
CA ILE A 443 -13.98 28.54 -30.20
C ILE A 443 -13.02 29.67 -30.60
N GLY A 444 -11.79 29.68 -30.07
CA GLY A 444 -10.75 30.61 -30.49
C GLY A 444 -10.43 30.50 -32.00
N LEU A 445 -10.37 29.27 -32.53
CA LEU A 445 -10.21 29.04 -33.97
C LEU A 445 -11.42 29.52 -34.78
N ALA A 446 -12.65 29.29 -34.29
CA ALA A 446 -13.87 29.82 -34.90
C ALA A 446 -13.84 31.35 -34.99
N ARG A 447 -13.45 32.02 -33.90
CA ARG A 447 -13.27 33.47 -33.87
C ARG A 447 -12.24 33.95 -34.89
N ASP A 448 -11.12 33.24 -35.03
CA ASP A 448 -10.10 33.58 -36.02
C ASP A 448 -10.66 33.52 -37.45
N VAL A 449 -11.47 32.51 -37.79
CA VAL A 449 -12.13 32.43 -39.12
C VAL A 449 -13.16 33.54 -39.28
N ALA A 450 -14.03 33.77 -38.29
CA ALA A 450 -15.03 34.84 -38.33
C ALA A 450 -14.39 36.23 -38.53
N ALA A 451 -13.27 36.50 -37.85
CA ALA A 451 -12.52 37.74 -38.01
C ALA A 451 -11.89 37.87 -39.40
N LEU A 452 -11.41 36.77 -39.99
CA LEU A 452 -10.91 36.78 -41.37
C LEU A 452 -12.02 37.12 -42.37
N VAL A 453 -13.22 36.54 -42.22
CA VAL A 453 -14.40 36.85 -43.03
C VAL A 453 -14.80 38.33 -42.89
N GLN A 454 -14.87 38.83 -41.65
CA GLN A 454 -15.20 40.23 -41.39
C GLN A 454 -14.18 41.20 -42.02
N GLN A 455 -12.88 40.90 -41.88
CA GLN A 455 -11.80 41.71 -42.47
C GLN A 455 -11.90 41.72 -43.99
N ALA A 456 -12.11 40.56 -44.62
CA ALA A 456 -12.25 40.46 -46.07
C ALA A 456 -13.43 41.31 -46.59
N LEU A 457 -14.56 41.30 -45.87
CA LEU A 457 -15.73 42.10 -46.23
C LEU A 457 -15.54 43.59 -46.01
N ALA A 458 -14.65 44.01 -45.11
CA ALA A 458 -14.32 45.41 -44.87
C ALA A 458 -13.45 46.04 -45.96
N MET A 459 -12.76 45.24 -46.79
CA MET A 459 -11.87 45.73 -47.83
C MET A 459 -12.65 46.24 -49.05
N SER A 460 -12.44 47.51 -49.43
CA SER A 460 -13.10 48.11 -50.60
C SER A 460 -12.47 47.67 -51.94
N GLU A 461 -11.16 47.43 -51.95
CA GLU A 461 -10.41 46.90 -53.10
C GLU A 461 -9.46 45.79 -52.59
N PRO A 462 -9.93 44.54 -52.50
CA PRO A 462 -9.10 43.45 -52.00
C PRO A 462 -8.07 43.01 -53.05
N ASP A 463 -6.81 42.84 -52.62
CA ASP A 463 -5.75 42.25 -53.44
C ASP A 463 -6.15 40.82 -53.84
N PRO A 464 -6.14 40.44 -55.14
CA PRO A 464 -6.46 39.10 -55.59
C PRO A 464 -5.69 37.99 -54.86
N MET A 465 -4.45 38.26 -54.42
CA MET A 465 -3.67 37.33 -53.61
C MET A 465 -4.26 37.18 -52.20
N ALA A 466 -4.68 38.28 -51.58
CA ALA A 466 -5.31 38.27 -50.25
C ALA A 466 -6.66 37.52 -50.26
N VAL A 467 -7.43 37.66 -51.34
CA VAL A 467 -8.70 36.93 -51.55
C VAL A 467 -8.47 35.42 -51.60
N LYS A 468 -7.46 34.95 -52.35
CA LYS A 468 -7.13 33.52 -52.41
C LYS A 468 -6.58 32.98 -51.08
N GLN A 469 -5.77 33.79 -50.39
CA GLN A 469 -5.20 33.43 -49.09
C GLN A 469 -6.25 33.32 -47.98
N LEU A 470 -7.42 33.97 -48.12
CA LEU A 470 -8.53 33.89 -47.16
C LEU A 470 -9.00 32.43 -47.00
N ALA A 471 -9.44 31.80 -48.09
CA ALA A 471 -9.94 30.42 -48.08
C ALA A 471 -8.86 29.44 -47.64
N GLU A 472 -7.62 29.58 -48.17
CA GLU A 472 -6.50 28.72 -47.77
C GLU A 472 -6.12 28.86 -46.28
N ARG A 473 -6.34 30.03 -45.68
CA ARG A 473 -6.10 30.25 -44.25
C ARG A 473 -7.25 29.70 -43.41
N ALA A 474 -8.49 29.91 -43.82
CA ALA A 474 -9.67 29.36 -43.16
C ALA A 474 -9.63 27.81 -43.15
N GLY A 475 -9.38 27.18 -44.29
CA GLY A 475 -9.24 25.72 -44.37
C GLY A 475 -8.07 25.15 -43.54
N ARG A 476 -6.98 25.90 -43.34
CA ARG A 476 -5.91 25.48 -42.41
C ARG A 476 -6.34 25.57 -40.93
N ILE A 477 -7.23 26.51 -40.61
CA ILE A 477 -7.77 26.67 -39.26
C ILE A 477 -8.78 25.55 -38.97
N GLU A 478 -9.67 25.25 -39.91
CA GLU A 478 -10.62 24.11 -39.84
C GLU A 478 -9.88 22.78 -39.65
N GLN A 479 -8.87 22.47 -40.49
CA GLN A 479 -8.07 21.25 -40.34
C GLN A 479 -7.38 21.12 -38.98
N LYS A 480 -7.07 22.25 -38.33
CA LYS A 480 -6.51 22.27 -36.98
C LYS A 480 -7.62 22.03 -35.94
N ALA A 481 -8.80 22.60 -36.13
CA ALA A 481 -9.95 22.40 -35.27
C ALA A 481 -10.40 20.93 -35.26
N ASP A 482 -10.44 20.27 -36.42
CA ASP A 482 -10.74 18.86 -36.59
C ASP A 482 -9.81 17.96 -35.77
N ARG A 483 -8.50 18.22 -35.84
CA ARG A 483 -7.52 17.47 -35.05
C ARG A 483 -7.78 17.59 -33.55
N ILE A 484 -8.14 18.79 -33.09
CA ILE A 484 -8.52 19.02 -31.70
C ILE A 484 -9.83 18.31 -31.37
N ALA A 485 -10.79 18.25 -32.30
CA ALA A 485 -12.07 17.56 -32.10
C ALA A 485 -11.88 16.05 -31.95
N ILE A 486 -11.06 15.45 -32.82
CA ILE A 486 -10.70 14.03 -32.76
C ILE A 486 -9.98 13.70 -31.44
N GLU A 487 -9.03 14.56 -31.02
CA GLU A 487 -8.35 14.41 -29.75
C GLU A 487 -9.34 14.51 -28.57
N ALA A 488 -10.24 15.50 -28.58
CA ALA A 488 -11.24 15.70 -27.53
C ALA A 488 -12.19 14.50 -27.43
N ARG A 489 -12.71 14.00 -28.56
CA ARG A 489 -13.60 12.81 -28.59
C ARG A 489 -12.91 11.56 -28.06
N THR A 490 -11.63 11.40 -28.39
CA THR A 490 -10.80 10.30 -27.87
C THR A 490 -10.68 10.39 -26.35
N GLU A 491 -10.38 11.58 -25.83
CA GLU A 491 -10.25 11.82 -24.39
C GLU A 491 -11.59 11.70 -23.63
N ILE A 492 -12.68 12.21 -24.20
CA ILE A 492 -14.04 12.07 -23.65
C ILE A 492 -14.41 10.61 -23.48
N THR A 493 -14.15 9.79 -24.51
CA THR A 493 -14.40 8.35 -24.46
C THR A 493 -13.48 7.67 -23.45
N ARG A 494 -12.19 8.01 -23.48
CA ARG A 494 -11.16 7.42 -22.62
C ARG A 494 -11.41 7.70 -21.14
N LEU A 495 -11.91 8.89 -20.80
CA LEU A 495 -12.12 9.38 -19.43
C LEU A 495 -13.58 9.32 -18.98
N ASN A 496 -14.47 8.74 -19.80
CA ASN A 496 -15.91 8.69 -19.55
C ASN A 496 -16.50 10.04 -19.10
N ALA A 497 -16.12 11.11 -19.79
CA ALA A 497 -16.53 12.46 -19.44
C ALA A 497 -18.05 12.67 -19.65
N ARG A 498 -18.60 13.76 -19.09
CA ARG A 498 -20.01 14.11 -19.29
C ARG A 498 -20.34 14.18 -20.79
N PRO A 499 -21.38 13.49 -21.28
CA PRO A 499 -21.75 13.48 -22.70
C PRO A 499 -21.94 14.88 -23.31
N VAL A 500 -22.46 15.83 -22.51
CA VAL A 500 -22.67 17.22 -22.96
C VAL A 500 -21.38 17.92 -23.40
N ILE A 501 -20.20 17.50 -22.90
CA ILE A 501 -18.92 18.05 -23.36
C ILE A 501 -18.62 17.61 -24.80
N GLY A 502 -18.99 16.37 -25.16
CA GLY A 502 -18.92 15.90 -26.55
C GLY A 502 -19.86 16.70 -27.45
N ASP A 503 -21.10 16.92 -27.01
CA ASP A 503 -22.07 17.74 -27.75
C ASP A 503 -21.53 19.17 -27.98
N LEU A 504 -20.82 19.76 -27.02
CA LEU A 504 -20.20 21.08 -27.15
C LEU A 504 -19.08 21.08 -28.22
N VAL A 505 -18.23 20.06 -28.25
CA VAL A 505 -17.19 19.89 -29.30
C VAL A 505 -17.84 19.86 -30.68
N ASP A 506 -18.88 19.03 -30.85
CA ASP A 506 -19.55 18.84 -32.14
C ASP A 506 -20.20 20.14 -32.65
N ARG A 507 -20.78 20.95 -31.76
CA ARG A 507 -21.39 22.25 -32.17
C ARG A 507 -20.37 23.31 -32.54
N VAL A 508 -19.20 23.33 -31.90
CA VAL A 508 -18.15 24.28 -32.28
C VAL A 508 -17.51 23.88 -33.59
N GLU A 509 -17.26 22.59 -33.83
CA GLU A 509 -16.79 22.07 -35.12
C GLU A 509 -17.75 22.49 -36.25
N GLN A 510 -19.05 22.23 -36.09
CA GLN A 510 -20.05 22.64 -37.07
C GLN A 510 -20.09 24.16 -37.33
N ALA A 511 -19.88 24.99 -36.31
CA ALA A 511 -19.79 26.43 -36.49
C ALA A 511 -18.53 26.85 -37.27
N ILE A 512 -17.41 26.15 -37.07
CA ILE A 512 -16.15 26.40 -37.81
C ILE A 512 -16.32 26.04 -39.27
N ASP A 513 -16.99 24.92 -39.59
CA ASP A 513 -17.27 24.50 -40.96
C ASP A 513 -18.09 25.54 -41.72
N GLU A 514 -19.14 26.09 -41.08
CA GLU A 514 -19.97 27.14 -41.69
C GLU A 514 -19.20 28.46 -41.86
N LEU A 515 -18.28 28.79 -40.95
CA LEU A 515 -17.40 29.96 -41.07
C LEU A 515 -16.33 29.77 -42.16
N GLU A 516 -15.80 28.55 -42.31
CA GLU A 516 -14.89 28.19 -43.39
C GLU A 516 -15.60 28.32 -44.74
N GLN A 517 -16.83 27.80 -44.83
CA GLN A 517 -17.68 27.95 -46.00
C GLN A 517 -17.95 29.43 -46.32
N ALA A 518 -18.19 30.26 -45.31
CA ALA A 518 -18.32 31.72 -45.48
C ALA A 518 -17.02 32.34 -46.03
N ALA A 519 -15.85 31.95 -45.52
CA ALA A 519 -14.55 32.41 -46.02
C ALA A 519 -14.30 31.97 -47.47
N PHE A 520 -14.68 30.75 -47.83
CA PHE A 520 -14.63 30.25 -49.20
C PHE A 520 -15.52 31.09 -50.14
N ILE A 521 -16.78 31.33 -49.78
CA ILE A 521 -17.70 32.14 -50.60
C ILE A 521 -17.20 33.58 -50.71
N ALA A 522 -16.71 34.17 -49.62
CA ALA A 522 -16.10 35.50 -49.63
C ALA A 522 -14.90 35.56 -50.60
N SER A 523 -14.11 34.49 -50.72
CA SER A 523 -13.00 34.40 -51.68
C SER A 523 -13.44 34.33 -53.15
N LEU A 524 -14.70 33.96 -53.41
CA LEU A 524 -15.27 33.89 -54.76
C LEU A 524 -16.12 35.12 -55.11
N THR A 525 -16.35 36.01 -54.15
CA THR A 525 -17.28 37.13 -54.32
C THR A 525 -16.68 38.19 -55.25
N PRO A 526 -17.37 38.56 -56.36
CA PRO A 526 -16.88 39.57 -57.27
C PRO A 526 -16.90 40.96 -56.61
N ALA A 527 -15.78 41.67 -56.66
CA ALA A 527 -15.66 43.05 -56.19
C ALA A 527 -15.81 44.06 -57.34
N PRO A 528 -16.42 45.24 -57.14
CA PRO A 528 -17.10 45.67 -55.90
C PRO A 528 -18.59 45.27 -55.87
N MET A 529 -19.05 44.85 -54.70
CA MET A 529 -20.46 44.62 -54.42
C MET A 529 -21.19 45.96 -54.18
N LYS A 530 -22.51 46.00 -54.38
CA LYS A 530 -23.31 47.20 -54.05
C LYS A 530 -23.07 47.64 -52.61
N PRO A 531 -22.84 48.94 -52.33
CA PRO A 531 -22.51 49.42 -50.99
C PRO A 531 -23.51 49.00 -49.92
N GLU A 532 -24.80 48.97 -50.25
CA GLU A 532 -25.86 48.60 -49.31
C GLU A 532 -25.80 47.11 -48.92
N ILE A 533 -25.42 46.23 -49.85
CA ILE A 533 -25.25 44.79 -49.58
C ILE A 533 -23.93 44.56 -48.84
N GLY A 534 -22.85 45.23 -49.25
CA GLY A 534 -21.56 45.18 -48.58
C GLY A 534 -21.64 45.58 -47.10
N SER A 535 -22.31 46.70 -46.81
CA SER A 535 -22.51 47.15 -45.42
C SER A 535 -23.36 46.18 -44.60
N ALA A 536 -24.38 45.57 -45.18
CA ALA A 536 -25.20 44.58 -44.47
C ALA A 536 -24.42 43.29 -44.18
N LEU A 537 -23.62 42.81 -45.12
CA LEU A 537 -22.75 41.65 -44.92
C LEU A 537 -21.64 41.91 -43.89
N GLN A 538 -21.05 43.11 -43.88
CA GLN A 538 -20.11 43.52 -42.84
C GLN A 538 -20.76 43.54 -41.44
N ALA A 539 -21.99 44.04 -41.34
CA ALA A 539 -22.74 44.03 -40.09
C ALA A 539 -23.04 42.60 -39.62
N LEU A 540 -23.48 41.72 -40.52
CA LEU A 540 -23.71 40.31 -40.22
C LEU A 540 -22.41 39.58 -39.81
N ALA A 541 -21.30 39.83 -40.49
CA ALA A 541 -20.00 39.28 -40.10
C ALA A 541 -19.55 39.75 -38.71
N ALA A 542 -19.87 40.99 -38.33
CA ALA A 542 -19.62 41.49 -36.98
C ALA A 542 -20.45 40.74 -35.92
N VAL A 543 -21.71 40.39 -36.23
CA VAL A 543 -22.53 39.53 -35.38
C VAL A 543 -21.90 38.14 -35.22
N GLY A 544 -21.40 37.54 -36.30
CA GLY A 544 -20.67 36.27 -36.26
C GLY A 544 -19.44 36.30 -35.34
N VAL A 545 -18.63 37.36 -35.43
CA VAL A 545 -17.49 37.55 -34.53
C VAL A 545 -17.96 37.69 -33.07
N ALA A 546 -18.94 38.55 -32.81
CA ALA A 546 -19.48 38.73 -31.45
C ALA A 546 -20.04 37.43 -30.86
N ALA A 547 -20.71 36.60 -31.67
CA ALA A 547 -21.21 35.29 -31.24
C ALA A 547 -20.07 34.37 -30.78
N THR A 548 -18.95 34.30 -31.52
CA THR A 548 -17.78 33.50 -31.09
C THR A 548 -17.16 34.02 -29.79
N GLU A 549 -17.14 35.34 -29.57
CA GLU A 549 -16.65 35.95 -28.34
C GLU A 549 -17.57 35.67 -27.15
N HIS A 550 -18.89 35.71 -27.36
CA HIS A 550 -19.87 35.33 -26.34
C HIS A 550 -19.77 33.85 -25.99
N ALA A 551 -19.59 32.96 -26.98
CA ALA A 551 -19.36 31.53 -26.72
C ALA A 551 -18.08 31.29 -25.90
N ALA A 552 -16.98 31.98 -26.23
CA ALA A 552 -15.72 31.87 -25.49
C ALA A 552 -15.87 32.36 -24.04
N ALA A 553 -16.47 33.53 -23.85
CA ALA A 553 -16.70 34.11 -22.53
C ALA A 553 -17.62 33.21 -21.67
N GLY A 554 -18.70 32.70 -22.26
CA GLY A 554 -19.62 31.80 -21.58
C GLY A 554 -18.98 30.48 -21.15
N LEU A 555 -18.19 29.87 -22.04
CA LEU A 555 -17.49 28.63 -21.74
C LEU A 555 -16.41 28.82 -20.67
N ALA A 556 -15.65 29.92 -20.74
CA ALA A 556 -14.65 30.24 -19.73
C ALA A 556 -15.29 30.44 -18.36
N ALA A 557 -16.41 31.19 -18.28
CA ALA A 557 -17.16 31.34 -17.04
C ALA A 557 -17.69 29.99 -16.52
N ALA A 558 -18.27 29.15 -17.38
CA ALA A 558 -18.76 27.83 -16.98
C ALA A 558 -17.67 26.88 -16.47
N ALA A 559 -16.43 27.00 -16.97
CA ALA A 559 -15.31 26.22 -16.48
C ALA A 559 -14.89 26.62 -15.05
N GLU A 560 -15.09 27.89 -14.66
CA GLU A 560 -14.79 28.42 -13.32
C GLU A 560 -15.93 28.17 -12.31
N VAL A 561 -17.17 27.93 -12.76
CA VAL A 561 -18.30 27.54 -11.89
C VAL A 561 -17.99 26.29 -11.07
N GLN A 562 -17.15 25.40 -11.60
CA GLN A 562 -16.63 24.20 -10.93
C GLN A 562 -15.88 24.53 -9.62
N GLU A 563 -15.39 25.76 -9.43
CA GLU A 563 -14.74 26.21 -8.19
C GLU A 563 -15.72 26.74 -7.12
N GLY A 564 -17.04 26.65 -7.35
CA GLY A 564 -18.07 27.02 -6.38
C GLY A 564 -18.39 28.52 -6.31
N ARG A 565 -18.03 29.28 -7.33
CA ARG A 565 -18.30 30.73 -7.42
C ARG A 565 -19.61 31.00 -8.17
N ARG A 566 -20.61 31.55 -7.46
CA ARG A 566 -21.92 31.87 -8.05
C ARG A 566 -21.87 32.92 -9.16
N ALA A 567 -20.96 33.89 -9.08
CA ALA A 567 -20.83 34.95 -10.08
C ALA A 567 -20.55 34.38 -11.48
N ASP A 568 -19.70 33.35 -11.56
CA ASP A 568 -19.31 32.73 -12.82
C ASP A 568 -20.50 31.99 -13.48
N SER A 569 -21.50 31.57 -12.70
CA SER A 569 -22.71 30.93 -13.24
C SER A 569 -23.68 31.94 -13.87
N GLU A 570 -23.77 33.15 -13.30
CA GLU A 570 -24.54 34.24 -13.88
C GLU A 570 -23.90 34.73 -15.18
N ASP A 571 -22.57 34.84 -15.22
CA ASP A 571 -21.82 35.23 -16.41
C ASP A 571 -21.95 34.20 -17.55
N ALA A 572 -21.90 32.91 -17.23
CA ALA A 572 -22.15 31.84 -18.19
C ALA A 572 -23.58 31.92 -18.77
N LEU A 573 -24.60 32.11 -17.92
CA LEU A 573 -25.99 32.23 -18.37
C LEU A 573 -26.26 33.53 -19.15
N ALA A 574 -25.60 34.64 -18.78
CA ALA A 574 -25.68 35.89 -19.53
C ALA A 574 -25.05 35.75 -20.93
N ALA A 575 -23.97 34.99 -21.06
CA ALA A 575 -23.39 34.67 -22.37
C ALA A 575 -24.36 33.83 -23.23
N VAL A 576 -25.10 32.90 -22.64
CA VAL A 576 -26.14 32.15 -23.35
C VAL A 576 -27.22 33.09 -23.90
N ALA A 577 -27.70 34.05 -23.11
CA ALA A 577 -28.66 35.04 -23.60
C ALA A 577 -28.11 35.86 -24.77
N ARG A 578 -26.86 36.32 -24.67
CA ARG A 578 -26.20 37.06 -25.75
C ARG A 578 -26.02 36.23 -27.04
N LEU A 579 -25.83 34.92 -26.93
CA LEU A 579 -25.79 34.02 -28.09
C LEU A 579 -27.15 33.91 -28.79
N MET A 580 -28.25 33.86 -28.02
CA MET A 580 -29.60 33.90 -28.60
C MET A 580 -29.88 35.25 -29.29
N ASP A 581 -29.46 36.35 -28.67
CA ASP A 581 -29.62 37.68 -29.26
C ASP A 581 -28.79 37.83 -30.55
N ALA A 582 -27.62 37.21 -30.63
CA ALA A 582 -26.77 37.21 -31.82
C ALA A 582 -27.40 36.38 -32.96
N GLU A 583 -27.99 35.22 -32.66
CA GLU A 583 -28.72 34.42 -33.65
C GLU A 583 -29.91 35.20 -34.23
N HIS A 584 -30.78 35.77 -33.39
CA HIS A 584 -31.91 36.58 -33.87
C HIS A 584 -31.45 37.79 -34.73
N GLN A 585 -30.31 38.41 -34.38
CA GLN A 585 -29.75 39.52 -35.16
C GLN A 585 -29.20 39.05 -36.51
N ALA A 586 -28.54 37.90 -36.55
CA ALA A 586 -28.03 37.31 -37.79
C ALA A 586 -29.18 36.91 -38.73
N ASP A 587 -30.21 36.28 -38.17
CA ASP A 587 -31.43 35.83 -38.83
C ASP A 587 -32.22 37.02 -39.44
N ALA A 588 -32.34 38.12 -38.70
CA ALA A 588 -32.90 39.37 -39.23
C ALA A 588 -32.03 40.01 -40.35
N SER A 589 -30.70 39.95 -40.20
CA SER A 589 -29.76 40.52 -41.15
C SER A 589 -29.71 39.71 -42.46
N GLU A 590 -29.75 38.38 -42.40
CA GLU A 590 -29.87 37.49 -43.55
C GLU A 590 -31.13 37.83 -44.33
N ARG A 591 -32.29 37.92 -43.65
CA ARG A 591 -33.57 38.24 -44.31
C ARG A 591 -33.55 39.60 -44.98
N GLN A 592 -32.88 40.57 -44.36
CA GLN A 592 -32.71 41.90 -44.96
C GLN A 592 -31.82 41.86 -46.21
N ILE A 593 -30.71 41.13 -46.18
CA ILE A 593 -29.83 40.94 -47.34
C ILE A 593 -30.61 40.25 -48.46
N THR A 594 -31.35 39.17 -48.13
CA THR A 594 -32.22 38.46 -49.05
C THR A 594 -33.23 39.40 -49.71
N ALA A 595 -33.99 40.18 -48.94
CA ALA A 595 -34.94 41.14 -49.49
C ALA A 595 -34.29 42.16 -50.44
N ARG A 596 -33.10 42.66 -50.11
CA ARG A 596 -32.35 43.60 -50.97
C ARG A 596 -31.88 42.94 -52.26
N VAL A 597 -31.39 41.70 -52.21
CA VAL A 597 -30.99 40.94 -53.41
C VAL A 597 -32.19 40.74 -54.35
N PHE A 598 -33.34 40.32 -53.80
CA PHE A 598 -34.56 40.09 -54.59
C PHE A 598 -35.22 41.39 -55.12
N SER A 599 -34.90 42.56 -54.55
CA SER A 599 -35.34 43.85 -55.10
C SER A 599 -34.67 44.22 -56.44
N GLY A 600 -33.61 43.49 -56.82
CA GLY A 600 -33.00 43.53 -58.14
C GLY A 600 -31.78 44.45 -58.29
N GLY A 601 -31.21 44.44 -59.50
CA GLY A 601 -30.08 45.27 -59.90
C GLY A 601 -28.69 44.76 -59.50
N LEU A 602 -28.58 43.51 -59.05
CA LEU A 602 -27.32 42.75 -58.97
C LEU A 602 -27.32 41.73 -60.11
N ASP A 603 -26.13 41.36 -60.61
CA ASP A 603 -26.03 40.19 -61.49
C ASP A 603 -26.25 38.88 -60.70
N VAL A 604 -26.41 37.77 -61.41
CA VAL A 604 -26.70 36.45 -60.81
C VAL A 604 -25.58 35.99 -59.87
N THR A 605 -24.31 36.22 -60.24
CA THR A 605 -23.16 35.79 -59.47
C THR A 605 -23.04 36.57 -58.16
N ALA A 606 -23.16 37.90 -58.21
CA ALA A 606 -23.16 38.76 -57.04
C ALA A 606 -24.36 38.48 -56.12
N SER A 607 -25.53 38.20 -56.70
CA SER A 607 -26.73 37.81 -55.94
C SER A 607 -26.51 36.50 -55.18
N LEU A 608 -25.98 35.47 -55.86
CA LEU A 608 -25.74 34.16 -55.26
C LEU A 608 -24.66 34.23 -54.17
N ALA A 609 -23.56 34.95 -54.44
CA ALA A 609 -22.49 35.12 -53.47
C ALA A 609 -22.99 35.82 -52.19
N ALA A 610 -23.79 36.89 -52.34
CA ALA A 610 -24.34 37.61 -51.19
C ALA A 610 -25.28 36.74 -50.34
N LEU A 611 -26.16 35.96 -50.99
CA LEU A 611 -27.10 35.07 -50.29
C LEU A 611 -26.37 33.92 -49.57
N GLU A 612 -25.48 33.21 -50.27
CA GLU A 612 -24.80 32.06 -49.68
C GLU A 612 -23.83 32.48 -48.57
N LEU A 613 -23.17 33.65 -48.71
CA LEU A 613 -22.33 34.19 -47.65
C LEU A 613 -23.15 34.57 -46.41
N ALA A 614 -24.29 35.24 -46.61
CA ALA A 614 -25.17 35.60 -45.50
C ALA A 614 -25.67 34.35 -44.77
N ARG A 615 -26.11 33.33 -45.50
CA ARG A 615 -26.58 32.07 -44.93
C ARG A 615 -25.48 31.28 -44.21
N ALA A 616 -24.25 31.28 -44.73
CA ALA A 616 -23.15 30.60 -44.05
C ALA A 616 -22.82 31.26 -42.70
N ILE A 617 -22.81 32.60 -42.63
CA ILE A 617 -22.61 33.32 -41.37
C ILE A 617 -23.80 33.10 -40.41
N GLU A 618 -25.02 33.11 -40.92
CA GLU A 618 -26.23 32.85 -40.10
C GLU A 618 -26.26 31.41 -39.55
N ARG A 619 -25.99 30.39 -40.36
CA ARG A 619 -25.87 29.01 -39.88
C ARG A 619 -24.76 28.82 -38.85
N ALA A 620 -23.65 29.54 -38.98
CA ALA A 620 -22.62 29.55 -37.94
C ALA A 620 -23.14 30.13 -36.62
N THR A 621 -23.93 31.21 -36.66
CA THR A 621 -24.56 31.78 -35.46
C THR A 621 -25.61 30.86 -34.84
N ASP A 622 -26.37 30.11 -35.65
CA ASP A 622 -27.30 29.08 -35.17
C ASP A 622 -26.57 27.97 -34.42
N CYS A 623 -25.44 27.50 -34.95
CA CYS A 623 -24.61 26.49 -34.29
C CYS A 623 -24.10 27.00 -32.93
N LEU A 624 -23.71 28.27 -32.86
CA LEU A 624 -23.26 28.93 -31.62
C LEU A 624 -24.41 29.16 -30.62
N ALA A 625 -25.63 29.43 -31.08
CA ALA A 625 -26.81 29.47 -30.22
C ALA A 625 -27.14 28.08 -29.66
N SER A 626 -27.12 27.04 -30.50
CA SER A 626 -27.26 25.64 -30.06
C SER A 626 -26.18 25.26 -29.04
N PHE A 627 -24.94 25.71 -29.24
CA PHE A 627 -23.87 25.59 -28.25
C PHE A 627 -24.24 26.28 -26.92
N GLY A 628 -24.82 27.47 -26.96
CA GLY A 628 -25.33 28.18 -25.77
C GLY A 628 -26.38 27.37 -24.97
N HIS A 629 -27.28 26.65 -25.65
CA HIS A 629 -28.23 25.77 -24.96
C HIS A 629 -27.56 24.57 -24.25
N LEU A 630 -26.53 23.99 -24.88
CA LEU A 630 -25.72 22.92 -24.27
C LEU A 630 -24.91 23.45 -23.09
N LEU A 631 -24.33 24.65 -23.22
CA LEU A 631 -23.59 25.33 -22.16
C LEU A 631 -24.51 25.57 -20.95
N ARG A 632 -25.74 26.06 -21.17
CA ARG A 632 -26.73 26.20 -20.10
C ARG A 632 -27.01 24.87 -19.40
N ARG A 633 -27.15 23.78 -20.15
CA ARG A 633 -27.40 22.44 -19.59
C ARG A 633 -26.22 22.00 -18.73
N TYR A 634 -24.99 22.24 -19.19
CA TYR A 634 -23.77 21.97 -18.43
C TYR A 634 -23.75 22.77 -17.12
N THR A 635 -23.85 24.10 -17.18
CA THR A 635 -23.83 24.98 -15.99
C THR A 635 -24.94 24.66 -14.98
N MET A 636 -26.15 24.33 -15.45
CA MET A 636 -27.26 23.97 -14.56
C MET A 636 -27.03 22.62 -13.86
N SER A 637 -26.34 21.67 -14.50
CA SER A 637 -26.03 20.39 -13.88
C SER A 637 -25.11 20.55 -12.67
N ASP A 638 -24.16 21.49 -12.72
CA ASP A 638 -23.25 21.78 -11.61
C ASP A 638 -23.91 22.54 -10.46
N LEU A 639 -24.86 23.43 -10.75
CA LEU A 639 -25.63 24.13 -9.73
C LEU A 639 -26.63 23.22 -8.99
N SER A 640 -26.96 22.06 -9.57
CA SER A 640 -27.90 21.09 -9.01
C SER A 640 -27.23 19.94 -8.23
N ALA A 641 -25.89 19.84 -8.32
CA ALA A 641 -25.06 18.89 -7.59
C ALA A 641 -24.61 19.48 -6.24
#